data_AF-A0A1Z8ZVY0-F1
#
_entry.id   AF-A0A1Z8ZVY0-F1
#
_cell.length_a   1.000
_cell.length_b   1.000
_cell.length_c   1.000
_cell.angle_alpha   90.00
_cell.angle_beta   90.00
_cell.angle_gamma   90.00
#
_symmetry.space_group_name_H-M   'P 1'
#
loop_
_entity.id
_entity.type
_entity.pdbx_description
1 polymer ?
#
loop_
_entity_poly.entity_id
_entity_poly.type
_entity_poly.pdbx_seq_one_letter_code
_entity_poly.pdbx_strand_id
1 'polypeptide(L)'
;MLRHFLLWLLVFSSQLAAQVPAPRETTPGEGTMPIDYRTAIVTPDSLAQEAQILSSSLGKLTGLQHRLLKPWQGRQVLQKIILEIDESLPASAYTLTINPKTAVIRGRDGEGILNGIQTFSQLLPIEAQPQQSSKIPCLTIKDSPVANRRILFIDTARHLFPVKTLKSLLSWMSYHKLNELHLHLNDDQGWRLESKQFPKLTGIGSLRNSTPPYTDHPDDENSEEYGGYYSQDNIKELLSHAARFHIKVIPGFSLPTHASAILAAYPELGNKDLPDYDPEVQFTWGTFPDTLAPSPETFAFLSTLFAEVATLFSAKEIRIHAPDVPWIEWQNSPRAQSYLKANKLDSPAALQGHFLTKIDAILATHKRKRFDPASVPAIDLSTYQRPPELELAEDPTREAATPMISISKVYQFQKSPAMQATLWSPLVHDEDKLIYQLFPRLAAFAEAAWSAPSTDKFEQFQTRMLPILNFYQNANLEVADIYLPPKRAALQGTKVTTDMKHNGDRWPELAFDGDLDSYFQSHGGVSKGNHLTFEFPFPVEGKITFPTGGEEQGVLKNGILESSIDGIKWSAPVTLANGVAAIILPEGSKFLRLKVTAAQAKPILVNELSLAEKLLPPVVHDVRFTEFSQVDDEGRPFRAQLTFEANFADHPELRQQIKAMRQRFFSSGPRIMEVAGLIGQEDSVKFKIRLGEKTKTREGVLTINPDELRNLSAPDAEDLLLKHLITHFQNFSNDAPSWFATGIVDYLRKREIPDSTWARNFPQNPVRSEALSGHAESAAFLSWLVSQHTEILLQNACRSFRKGINNPLIWRGSANNKTLEELVREYQE
;
A
#
# COMPACT_ATOMS: atom_id res chain seq x y z
N MET A 1 6.36 -16.29 -33.17
CA MET A 1 6.93 -14.93 -33.11
C MET A 1 6.10 -13.97 -32.25
N LEU A 2 4.79 -13.79 -32.50
CA LEU A 2 3.94 -12.87 -31.72
C LEU A 2 3.90 -13.16 -30.20
N ARG A 3 3.84 -14.44 -29.80
CA ARG A 3 3.84 -14.87 -28.39
C ARG A 3 5.18 -14.60 -27.68
N HIS A 4 6.29 -14.72 -28.39
CA HIS A 4 7.63 -14.38 -27.87
C HIS A 4 7.83 -12.86 -27.82
N PHE A 5 7.25 -12.10 -28.76
CA PHE A 5 7.28 -10.64 -28.76
C PHE A 5 6.44 -10.04 -27.62
N LEU A 6 5.27 -10.62 -27.32
CA LEU A 6 4.41 -10.25 -26.19
C LEU A 6 5.04 -10.57 -24.82
N LEU A 7 5.66 -11.75 -24.67
CA LEU A 7 6.42 -12.10 -23.46
C LEU A 7 7.65 -11.21 -23.29
N TRP A 8 8.33 -10.84 -24.37
CA TRP A 8 9.46 -9.92 -24.34
C TRP A 8 9.04 -8.49 -23.98
N LEU A 9 7.89 -8.00 -24.48
CA LEU A 9 7.28 -6.72 -24.08
C LEU A 9 6.87 -6.68 -22.60
N LEU A 10 6.35 -7.79 -22.05
CA LEU A 10 5.98 -7.91 -20.62
C LEU A 10 7.20 -7.92 -19.68
N VAL A 11 8.30 -8.57 -20.09
CA VAL A 11 9.57 -8.59 -19.33
C VAL A 11 10.33 -7.25 -19.49
N PHE A 12 10.24 -6.61 -20.66
CA PHE A 12 10.78 -5.27 -20.88
C PHE A 12 10.07 -4.21 -20.03
N SER A 13 8.73 -4.29 -19.91
CA SER A 13 7.97 -3.33 -19.10
C SER A 13 8.22 -3.51 -17.61
N SER A 14 8.52 -4.72 -17.13
CA SER A 14 8.80 -4.97 -15.71
C SER A 14 10.20 -4.51 -15.27
N GLN A 15 11.24 -4.67 -16.10
CA GLN A 15 12.61 -4.23 -15.78
C GLN A 15 12.82 -2.70 -15.88
N LEU A 16 12.17 -2.02 -16.82
CA LEU A 16 12.15 -0.55 -16.87
C LEU A 16 11.37 0.06 -15.69
N ALA A 17 10.46 -0.71 -15.07
CA ALA A 17 9.57 -0.25 -14.02
C ALA A 17 10.08 -0.49 -12.60
N ALA A 18 11.34 -0.84 -12.35
CA ALA A 18 11.84 -1.16 -11.00
C ALA A 18 12.64 -0.04 -10.31
N GLN A 19 12.87 1.09 -11.00
CA GLN A 19 13.82 2.10 -10.51
C GLN A 19 13.22 2.96 -9.39
N VAL A 20 13.87 2.94 -8.23
CA VAL A 20 13.53 3.77 -7.07
C VAL A 20 14.81 4.39 -6.51
N PRO A 21 15.02 5.71 -6.68
CA PRO A 21 14.10 6.66 -7.31
C PRO A 21 13.93 6.52 -8.84
N ALA A 22 12.78 6.97 -9.35
CA ALA A 22 12.46 7.03 -10.77
C ALA A 22 13.30 8.10 -11.50
N PRO A 23 13.92 7.78 -12.64
CA PRO A 23 14.67 8.77 -13.40
C PRO A 23 13.77 9.83 -14.03
N ARG A 24 14.29 11.06 -14.10
CA ARG A 24 13.58 12.20 -14.70
C ARG A 24 13.21 11.98 -16.17
N GLU A 25 14.13 11.50 -16.98
CA GLU A 25 13.91 11.20 -18.40
C GLU A 25 14.48 9.84 -18.75
N THR A 26 13.65 8.98 -19.35
CA THR A 26 14.05 7.68 -19.90
C THR A 26 13.55 7.54 -21.34
N THR A 27 14.46 7.30 -22.27
CA THR A 27 14.17 7.03 -23.68
C THR A 27 14.52 5.58 -23.99
N PRO A 28 13.54 4.72 -24.34
CA PRO A 28 13.82 3.34 -24.74
C PRO A 28 14.72 3.26 -25.98
N GLY A 29 15.63 2.29 -26.02
CA GLY A 29 16.43 1.92 -27.17
C GLY A 29 16.09 0.52 -27.67
N GLU A 30 16.61 0.15 -28.84
CA GLU A 30 16.36 -1.17 -29.43
C GLU A 30 17.32 -2.23 -28.88
N GLY A 31 16.76 -3.38 -28.47
CA GLY A 31 17.52 -4.55 -28.06
C GLY A 31 17.95 -4.56 -26.58
N THR A 32 18.84 -5.49 -26.24
CA THR A 32 19.35 -5.67 -24.87
C THR A 32 20.87 -5.74 -24.86
N MET A 33 21.47 -5.34 -23.75
CA MET A 33 22.88 -5.59 -23.44
C MET A 33 22.99 -6.79 -22.48
N PRO A 34 23.76 -7.84 -22.82
CA PRO A 34 24.09 -8.89 -21.86
C PRO A 34 25.13 -8.39 -20.86
N ILE A 35 24.95 -8.77 -19.60
CA ILE A 35 25.89 -8.61 -18.50
C ILE A 35 26.32 -10.03 -18.10
N ASP A 36 27.51 -10.42 -18.56
CA ASP A 36 28.09 -11.74 -18.32
C ASP A 36 29.62 -11.65 -18.10
N TYR A 37 30.31 -12.79 -18.02
CA TYR A 37 31.76 -12.86 -17.74
C TYR A 37 32.64 -12.11 -18.76
N ARG A 38 32.11 -11.75 -19.93
CA ARG A 38 32.81 -10.98 -20.97
C ARG A 38 32.74 -9.48 -20.73
N THR A 39 31.77 -9.02 -19.94
CA THR A 39 31.58 -7.60 -19.60
C THR A 39 32.72 -7.11 -18.73
N ALA A 40 33.36 -6.01 -19.15
CA ALA A 40 34.39 -5.32 -18.38
C ALA A 40 33.95 -3.89 -18.01
N ILE A 41 34.44 -3.38 -16.88
CA ILE A 41 34.25 -1.99 -16.48
C ILE A 41 35.48 -1.21 -16.94
N VAL A 42 35.26 -0.15 -17.72
CA VAL A 42 36.28 0.73 -18.25
C VAL A 42 36.19 2.06 -17.49
N THR A 43 37.25 2.42 -16.78
CA THR A 43 37.25 3.58 -15.88
C THR A 43 38.59 4.31 -15.89
N PRO A 44 38.62 5.65 -15.80
CA PRO A 44 39.85 6.39 -15.48
C PRO A 44 40.28 6.18 -14.02
N ASP A 45 41.55 6.45 -13.71
CA ASP A 45 42.10 6.29 -12.35
C ASP A 45 41.37 7.19 -11.32
N SER A 46 40.83 8.33 -11.77
CA SER A 46 40.05 9.25 -10.92
C SER A 46 38.69 8.71 -10.47
N LEU A 47 38.20 7.62 -11.08
CA LEU A 47 36.91 6.97 -10.78
C LEU A 47 37.10 5.50 -10.33
N ALA A 48 38.28 5.18 -9.78
CA ALA A 48 38.60 3.82 -9.34
C ALA A 48 37.68 3.34 -8.20
N GLN A 49 37.28 4.24 -7.31
CA GLN A 49 36.39 3.94 -6.18
C GLN A 49 34.98 3.57 -6.66
N GLU A 50 34.42 4.37 -7.57
CA GLU A 50 33.11 4.16 -8.17
C GLU A 50 33.09 2.87 -8.99
N ALA A 51 34.14 2.62 -9.77
CA ALA A 51 34.28 1.38 -10.53
C ALA A 51 34.33 0.14 -9.62
N GLN A 52 34.99 0.23 -8.46
CA GLN A 52 35.01 -0.85 -7.48
C GLN A 52 33.61 -1.09 -6.89
N ILE A 53 32.84 -0.04 -6.61
CA ILE A 53 31.45 -0.16 -6.16
C ILE A 53 30.59 -0.85 -7.22
N LEU A 54 30.67 -0.40 -8.47
CA LEU A 54 29.96 -1.03 -9.59
C LEU A 54 30.33 -2.51 -9.71
N SER A 55 31.62 -2.85 -9.65
CA SER A 55 32.09 -4.24 -9.71
C SER A 55 31.54 -5.07 -8.55
N SER A 56 31.51 -4.53 -7.34
CA SER A 56 30.95 -5.21 -6.17
C SER A 56 29.44 -5.39 -6.27
N SER A 57 28.70 -4.39 -6.76
CA SER A 57 27.25 -4.49 -7.00
C SER A 57 26.94 -5.55 -8.05
N LEU A 58 27.67 -5.54 -9.17
CA LEU A 58 27.54 -6.57 -10.20
C LEU A 58 27.86 -7.96 -9.67
N GLY A 59 28.91 -8.11 -8.86
CA GLY A 59 29.27 -9.39 -8.26
C GLY A 59 28.20 -9.95 -7.33
N LYS A 60 27.52 -9.09 -6.57
CA LYS A 60 26.38 -9.51 -5.75
C LYS A 60 25.18 -9.98 -6.59
N LEU A 61 24.88 -9.27 -7.68
CA LEU A 61 23.70 -9.54 -8.52
C LEU A 61 23.92 -10.70 -9.52
N THR A 62 25.15 -10.88 -10.01
CA THR A 62 25.47 -11.85 -11.07
C THR A 62 26.33 -13.04 -10.60
N GLY A 63 26.99 -12.92 -9.45
CA GLY A 63 27.98 -13.89 -8.97
C GLY A 63 29.32 -13.82 -9.71
N LEU A 64 29.52 -12.81 -10.58
CA LEU A 64 30.71 -12.67 -11.42
C LEU A 64 31.64 -11.56 -10.93
N GLN A 65 32.94 -11.79 -11.07
CA GLN A 65 33.95 -10.74 -10.87
C GLN A 65 34.28 -10.08 -12.21
N HIS A 66 33.86 -8.83 -12.38
CA HIS A 66 34.08 -8.08 -13.62
C HIS A 66 35.46 -7.40 -13.61
N ARG A 67 36.15 -7.45 -14.74
CA ARG A 67 37.49 -6.86 -14.88
C ARG A 67 37.40 -5.33 -14.90
N LEU A 68 38.23 -4.67 -14.10
CA LEU A 68 38.47 -3.22 -14.18
C LEU A 68 39.60 -2.94 -15.17
N LEU A 69 39.31 -2.14 -16.19
CA LEU A 69 40.25 -1.83 -17.28
C LEU A 69 40.41 -0.32 -17.43
N LYS A 70 41.63 0.10 -17.78
CA LYS A 70 41.89 1.49 -18.17
C LYS A 70 41.32 1.79 -19.57
N PRO A 71 41.04 3.07 -19.92
CA PRO A 71 40.38 3.41 -21.19
C PRO A 71 41.04 2.84 -22.44
N TRP A 72 42.37 2.80 -22.51
CA TRP A 72 43.09 2.24 -23.66
C TRP A 72 42.98 0.71 -23.75
N GLN A 73 42.90 0.00 -22.61
CA GLN A 73 42.74 -1.46 -22.56
C GLN A 73 41.32 -1.87 -22.98
N GLY A 74 40.33 -1.06 -22.65
CA GLY A 74 38.92 -1.28 -23.01
C GLY A 74 38.59 -1.17 -24.51
N ARG A 75 39.55 -0.78 -25.37
CA ARG A 75 39.34 -0.70 -26.83
C ARG A 75 39.11 -2.07 -27.46
N GLN A 76 39.71 -3.13 -26.91
CA GLN A 76 39.66 -4.49 -27.45
C GLN A 76 38.53 -5.35 -26.86
N VAL A 77 37.73 -4.80 -25.94
CA VAL A 77 36.65 -5.54 -25.27
C VAL A 77 35.33 -5.34 -25.99
N LEU A 78 34.65 -6.45 -26.28
CA LEU A 78 33.37 -6.48 -27.01
C LEU A 78 32.20 -5.90 -26.21
N GLN A 79 32.16 -6.14 -24.89
CA GLN A 79 31.09 -5.69 -23.99
C GLN A 79 31.67 -4.89 -22.83
N LYS A 80 31.25 -3.64 -22.67
CA LYS A 80 31.86 -2.76 -21.65
C LYS A 80 30.89 -1.77 -21.02
N ILE A 81 31.14 -1.48 -19.74
CA ILE A 81 30.50 -0.41 -18.99
C ILE A 81 31.56 0.68 -18.79
N ILE A 82 31.32 1.89 -19.27
CA ILE A 82 32.29 2.98 -19.28
C ILE A 82 31.86 4.05 -18.28
N LEU A 83 32.77 4.45 -17.40
CA LEU A 83 32.58 5.58 -16.48
C LEU A 83 33.37 6.79 -17.00
N GLU A 84 32.72 7.94 -17.16
CA GLU A 84 33.30 9.14 -17.77
C GLU A 84 32.89 10.41 -17.01
N ILE A 85 33.83 11.31 -16.75
CA ILE A 85 33.51 12.65 -16.24
C ILE A 85 32.97 13.52 -17.38
N ASP A 86 31.87 14.22 -17.11
CA ASP A 86 31.31 15.24 -18.00
C ASP A 86 31.04 16.52 -17.19
N GLU A 87 31.97 17.48 -17.31
CA GLU A 87 31.93 18.74 -16.56
C GLU A 87 30.73 19.64 -16.93
N SER A 88 30.06 19.37 -18.05
CA SER A 88 28.86 20.11 -18.47
C SER A 88 27.63 19.76 -17.65
N LEU A 89 27.64 18.62 -16.94
CA LEU A 89 26.53 18.19 -16.10
C LEU A 89 26.47 18.97 -14.77
N PRO A 90 25.25 19.17 -14.22
CA PRO A 90 25.09 19.63 -12.84
C PRO A 90 25.67 18.63 -11.83
N ALA A 91 25.94 19.10 -10.60
CA ALA A 91 26.34 18.22 -9.49
C ALA A 91 25.24 17.17 -9.21
N SER A 92 25.64 15.97 -8.79
CA SER A 92 24.77 14.81 -8.54
C SER A 92 23.99 14.27 -9.76
N ALA A 93 23.97 14.99 -10.89
CA ALA A 93 23.29 14.58 -12.11
C ALA A 93 24.13 13.59 -12.92
N TYR A 94 23.44 12.78 -13.73
CA TYR A 94 24.10 11.80 -14.58
C TYR A 94 23.34 11.57 -15.89
N THR A 95 24.06 10.99 -16.85
CA THR A 95 23.46 10.35 -18.03
C THR A 95 23.89 8.90 -18.09
N LEU A 96 22.99 8.03 -18.53
CA LEU A 96 23.24 6.61 -18.74
C LEU A 96 22.76 6.22 -20.13
N THR A 97 23.65 5.77 -21.01
CA THR A 97 23.30 5.28 -22.35
C THR A 97 23.69 3.82 -22.46
N ILE A 98 22.74 2.94 -22.77
CA ILE A 98 22.92 1.51 -22.95
C ILE A 98 22.55 1.13 -24.38
N ASN A 99 23.50 0.53 -25.08
CA ASN A 99 23.36 -0.08 -26.39
C ASN A 99 23.79 -1.56 -26.30
N PRO A 100 23.58 -2.41 -27.33
CA PRO A 100 23.80 -3.86 -27.23
C PRO A 100 25.22 -4.33 -26.83
N LYS A 101 26.22 -3.43 -26.87
CA LYS A 101 27.62 -3.71 -26.54
C LYS A 101 28.21 -2.80 -25.46
N THR A 102 27.57 -1.67 -25.18
CA THR A 102 28.19 -0.62 -24.38
C THR A 102 27.14 0.04 -23.48
N ALA A 103 27.46 0.15 -22.20
CA ALA A 103 26.82 1.07 -21.28
C ALA A 103 27.79 2.22 -20.97
N VAL A 104 27.34 3.47 -20.99
CA VAL A 104 28.16 4.63 -20.63
C VAL A 104 27.44 5.42 -19.55
N ILE A 105 28.10 5.61 -18.41
CA ILE A 105 27.63 6.40 -17.28
C ILE A 105 28.50 7.66 -17.21
N ARG A 106 27.86 8.83 -17.34
CA ARG A 106 28.52 10.13 -17.20
C ARG A 106 27.98 10.91 -16.03
N GLY A 107 28.87 11.57 -15.31
CA GLY A 107 28.55 12.46 -14.21
C GLY A 107 29.60 13.56 -14.10
N ARG A 108 29.24 14.69 -13.51
CA ARG A 108 30.19 15.80 -13.28
C ARG A 108 31.29 15.42 -12.27
N ASP A 109 30.89 14.65 -11.27
CA ASP A 109 31.67 14.27 -10.11
C ASP A 109 31.40 12.81 -9.72
N GLY A 110 32.11 12.31 -8.71
CA GLY A 110 31.93 10.95 -8.21
C GLY A 110 30.51 10.67 -7.71
N GLU A 111 29.81 11.67 -7.14
CA GLU A 111 28.41 11.52 -6.69
C GLU A 111 27.49 11.26 -7.89
N GLY A 112 27.60 12.07 -8.96
CA GLY A 112 26.86 11.85 -10.20
C GLY A 112 27.13 10.48 -10.82
N ILE A 113 28.39 10.06 -10.90
CA ILE A 113 28.76 8.72 -11.39
C ILE A 113 28.13 7.62 -10.53
N LEU A 114 28.21 7.76 -9.20
CA LEU A 114 27.63 6.80 -8.27
C LEU A 114 26.11 6.72 -8.42
N ASN A 115 25.41 7.84 -8.56
CA ASN A 115 23.96 7.85 -8.81
C ASN A 115 23.60 7.09 -10.09
N GLY A 116 24.40 7.25 -11.15
CA GLY A 116 24.24 6.49 -12.40
C GLY A 116 24.53 4.99 -12.24
N ILE A 117 25.53 4.62 -11.42
CA ILE A 117 25.82 3.23 -11.04
C ILE A 117 24.64 2.59 -10.30
N GLN A 118 23.98 3.33 -9.40
CA GLN A 118 22.83 2.81 -8.66
C GLN A 118 21.65 2.55 -9.60
N THR A 119 21.35 3.49 -10.50
CA THR A 119 20.32 3.27 -11.53
C THR A 119 20.66 2.11 -12.46
N PHE A 120 21.92 2.00 -12.89
CA PHE A 120 22.38 0.86 -13.70
C PHE A 120 22.21 -0.47 -12.96
N SER A 121 22.54 -0.51 -11.66
CA SER A 121 22.39 -1.72 -10.84
C SER A 121 20.93 -2.12 -10.65
N GLN A 122 20.02 -1.15 -10.55
CA GLN A 122 18.57 -1.39 -10.46
C GLN A 122 17.93 -1.90 -11.76
N LEU A 123 18.62 -1.82 -12.90
CA LEU A 123 18.15 -2.43 -14.16
C LEU A 123 18.37 -3.94 -14.23
N LEU A 124 19.23 -4.48 -13.36
CA LEU A 124 19.47 -5.92 -13.27
C LEU A 124 18.33 -6.59 -12.50
N PRO A 125 17.89 -7.78 -12.93
CA PRO A 125 16.85 -8.52 -12.21
C PRO A 125 17.35 -8.88 -10.80
N ILE A 126 16.48 -8.66 -9.81
CA ILE A 126 16.74 -9.02 -8.42
C ILE A 126 16.15 -10.41 -8.18
N GLU A 127 17.00 -11.43 -8.34
CA GLU A 127 16.61 -12.83 -8.14
C GLU A 127 17.20 -13.40 -6.84
N ALA A 128 16.59 -14.47 -6.33
CA ALA A 128 17.04 -15.14 -5.10
C ALA A 128 18.44 -15.77 -5.23
N GLN A 129 18.86 -16.09 -6.45
CA GLN A 129 20.22 -16.55 -6.74
C GLN A 129 20.86 -15.71 -7.84
N PRO A 130 22.18 -15.46 -7.75
CA PRO A 130 22.88 -14.70 -8.78
C PRO A 130 22.82 -15.41 -10.15
N GLN A 131 22.47 -14.65 -11.20
CA GLN A 131 22.51 -15.16 -12.56
C GLN A 131 23.82 -14.81 -13.25
N GLN A 132 24.53 -15.83 -13.75
CA GLN A 132 25.80 -15.65 -14.49
C GLN A 132 25.65 -14.97 -15.86
N SER A 133 24.43 -14.65 -16.28
CA SER A 133 24.14 -13.89 -17.49
C SER A 133 22.78 -13.22 -17.37
N SER A 134 22.77 -11.91 -17.13
CA SER A 134 21.55 -11.09 -17.16
C SER A 134 21.48 -10.26 -18.43
N LYS A 135 20.28 -9.89 -18.86
CA LYS A 135 20.09 -8.97 -19.99
C LYS A 135 19.38 -7.73 -19.46
N ILE A 136 19.92 -6.56 -19.79
CA ILE A 136 19.32 -5.26 -19.47
C ILE A 136 18.85 -4.56 -20.75
N PRO A 137 17.76 -3.78 -20.70
CA PRO A 137 17.25 -3.07 -21.87
C PRO A 137 18.23 -2.00 -22.36
N CYS A 138 18.31 -1.81 -23.68
CA CYS A 138 18.97 -0.64 -24.26
C CYS A 138 18.09 0.59 -24.04
N LEU A 139 18.69 1.70 -23.62
CA LEU A 139 17.98 2.93 -23.25
C LEU A 139 18.94 4.11 -23.12
N THR A 140 18.38 5.31 -23.02
CA THR A 140 19.09 6.51 -22.57
C THR A 140 18.34 7.16 -21.41
N ILE A 141 19.03 7.41 -20.31
CA ILE A 141 18.53 8.11 -19.13
C ILE A 141 19.29 9.42 -18.97
N LYS A 142 18.56 10.49 -18.66
CA LYS A 142 19.10 11.76 -18.16
C LYS A 142 18.42 12.06 -16.85
N ASP A 143 19.20 12.25 -15.80
CA ASP A 143 18.63 12.27 -14.46
C ASP A 143 19.38 13.20 -13.52
N SER A 144 18.63 13.75 -12.57
CA SER A 144 19.08 14.77 -11.62
C SER A 144 18.10 14.84 -10.44
N PRO A 145 18.58 15.01 -9.20
CA PRO A 145 17.69 15.11 -8.05
C PRO A 145 16.88 16.42 -8.04
N VAL A 146 15.71 16.40 -7.42
CA VAL A 146 14.97 17.61 -7.02
C VAL A 146 15.63 18.28 -5.80
N ALA A 147 16.03 17.50 -4.80
CA ALA A 147 16.71 17.97 -3.60
C ALA A 147 18.22 17.73 -3.70
N ASN A 148 19.01 18.80 -3.58
CA ASN A 148 20.47 18.71 -3.54
C ASN A 148 20.96 18.09 -2.22
N ARG A 149 20.24 18.33 -1.12
CA ARG A 149 20.52 17.73 0.19
C ARG A 149 19.43 16.74 0.55
N ARG A 150 19.78 15.47 0.66
CA ARG A 150 18.88 14.35 0.89
C ARG A 150 19.31 13.67 2.18
N ILE A 151 18.75 14.17 3.27
CA ILE A 151 19.27 13.99 4.62
C ILE A 151 18.53 12.85 5.32
N LEU A 152 19.27 11.92 5.90
CA LEU A 152 18.78 11.02 6.94
C LEU A 152 19.35 11.47 8.29
N PHE A 153 18.49 11.80 9.24
CA PHE A 153 18.87 12.05 10.62
C PHE A 153 18.55 10.82 11.46
N ILE A 154 19.55 10.36 12.23
CA ILE A 154 19.41 9.26 13.18
C ILE A 154 19.79 9.75 14.57
N ASP A 155 18.87 9.57 15.50
CA ASP A 155 19.12 9.73 16.92
C ASP A 155 19.92 8.54 17.45
N THR A 156 21.14 8.80 17.91
CA THR A 156 21.96 7.76 18.55
C THR A 156 22.12 8.00 20.05
N ALA A 157 21.56 9.10 20.56
CA ALA A 157 21.72 9.52 21.95
C ALA A 157 20.82 8.70 22.89
N ARG A 158 19.55 8.51 22.53
CA ARG A 158 18.60 7.72 23.35
C ARG A 158 18.92 6.23 23.24
N HIS A 159 19.16 5.72 22.03
CA HIS A 159 19.70 4.37 21.83
C HIS A 159 20.85 4.36 20.81
N LEU A 160 21.93 3.66 21.15
CA LEU A 160 23.13 3.51 20.33
C LEU A 160 22.93 2.38 19.31
N PHE A 161 23.38 2.59 18.07
CA PHE A 161 23.40 1.56 17.04
C PHE A 161 24.83 1.13 16.73
N PRO A 162 25.10 -0.17 16.51
CA PRO A 162 26.43 -0.62 16.15
C PRO A 162 26.96 0.07 14.88
N VAL A 163 28.26 0.35 14.85
CA VAL A 163 28.93 0.98 13.69
C VAL A 163 28.75 0.16 12.42
N LYS A 164 28.66 -1.18 12.55
CA LYS A 164 28.36 -2.09 11.45
C LYS A 164 26.99 -1.79 10.82
N THR A 165 25.97 -1.57 11.65
CA THR A 165 24.60 -1.20 11.25
C THR A 165 24.59 0.12 10.52
N LEU A 166 25.27 1.15 11.06
CA LEU A 166 25.38 2.45 10.39
C LEU A 166 26.08 2.37 9.03
N LYS A 167 27.10 1.51 8.87
CA LYS A 167 27.74 1.25 7.56
C LYS A 167 26.81 0.54 6.58
N SER A 168 26.02 -0.42 7.06
CA SER A 168 24.98 -1.07 6.24
C SER A 168 23.97 -0.02 5.76
N LEU A 169 23.52 0.85 6.67
CA LEU A 169 22.60 1.95 6.36
C LEU A 169 23.19 2.92 5.31
N LEU A 170 24.47 3.28 5.39
CA LEU A 170 25.15 4.10 4.36
C LEU A 170 25.11 3.43 2.97
N SER A 171 25.21 2.11 2.90
CA SER A 171 25.08 1.37 1.63
C SER A 171 23.66 1.48 1.07
N TRP A 172 22.64 1.38 1.92
CA TRP A 172 21.23 1.56 1.53
C TRP A 172 20.90 3.01 1.16
N MET A 173 21.43 3.97 1.91
CA MET A 173 21.36 5.40 1.56
C MET A 173 21.93 5.62 0.16
N SER A 174 23.10 5.05 -0.15
CA SER A 174 23.68 5.13 -1.50
C SER A 174 22.78 4.51 -2.55
N TYR A 175 22.25 3.31 -2.32
CA TYR A 175 21.33 2.62 -3.24
C TYR A 175 20.08 3.46 -3.56
N HIS A 176 19.57 4.19 -2.56
CA HIS A 176 18.47 5.14 -2.71
C HIS A 176 18.92 6.58 -2.98
N LYS A 177 20.19 6.79 -3.34
CA LYS A 177 20.78 8.08 -3.74
C LYS A 177 20.73 9.18 -2.68
N LEU A 178 20.56 8.88 -1.39
CA LEU A 178 20.69 9.84 -0.28
C LEU A 178 22.16 10.20 -0.05
N ASN A 179 22.46 11.44 0.36
CA ASN A 179 23.84 11.96 0.38
C ASN A 179 24.29 12.59 1.69
N GLU A 180 23.45 12.64 2.73
CA GLU A 180 23.85 13.15 4.05
C GLU A 180 23.27 12.31 5.19
N LEU A 181 24.12 11.92 6.13
CA LEU A 181 23.76 11.28 7.39
C LEU A 181 24.03 12.26 8.55
N HIS A 182 23.00 12.68 9.26
CA HIS A 182 23.13 13.52 10.46
C HIS A 182 23.04 12.61 11.68
N LEU A 183 24.12 12.54 12.46
CA LEU A 183 24.19 11.72 13.68
C LEU A 183 23.94 12.58 14.90
N HIS A 184 22.89 12.30 15.66
CA HIS A 184 22.63 12.96 16.94
C HIS A 184 23.45 12.30 18.05
N LEU A 185 24.40 13.01 18.63
CA LEU A 185 25.44 12.44 19.50
C LEU A 185 25.27 12.78 20.98
N ASN A 186 24.33 13.65 21.35
CA ASN A 186 23.98 13.88 22.75
C ASN A 186 22.49 14.17 22.92
N ASP A 187 21.99 13.79 24.09
CA ASP A 187 20.73 14.27 24.63
C ASP A 187 20.73 14.05 26.15
N ASP A 188 19.59 14.26 26.82
CA ASP A 188 19.50 14.09 28.28
C ASP A 188 19.86 12.67 28.72
N GLN A 189 19.50 11.67 27.90
CA GLN A 189 19.67 10.25 28.21
C GLN A 189 21.01 9.66 27.77
N GLY A 190 21.91 10.49 27.22
CA GLY A 190 23.28 10.04 26.97
C GLY A 190 24.10 10.89 26.02
N TRP A 191 25.41 10.89 26.27
CA TRP A 191 26.46 11.41 25.41
C TRP A 191 27.22 10.27 24.72
N ARG A 192 27.38 10.35 23.38
CA ARG A 192 27.78 9.20 22.55
C ARG A 192 29.04 9.39 21.73
N LEU A 193 29.78 10.48 21.93
CA LEU A 193 31.03 10.73 21.20
C LEU A 193 32.24 10.74 22.14
N GLU A 194 33.25 9.93 21.88
CA GLU A 194 34.49 10.00 22.65
C GLU A 194 35.18 11.38 22.51
N SER A 195 35.40 12.04 23.65
CA SER A 195 36.25 13.22 23.76
C SER A 195 37.48 12.90 24.60
N LYS A 196 38.67 13.12 24.04
CA LYS A 196 39.94 13.00 24.77
C LYS A 196 40.16 14.19 25.71
N GLN A 197 39.61 15.36 25.38
CA GLN A 197 39.67 16.55 26.23
C GLN A 197 38.71 16.44 27.42
N PHE A 198 37.56 15.79 27.23
CA PHE A 198 36.50 15.69 28.22
C PHE A 198 36.08 14.22 28.47
N PRO A 199 36.95 13.40 29.10
CA PRO A 199 36.72 11.96 29.25
C PRO A 199 35.47 11.61 30.07
N LYS A 200 35.03 12.49 30.99
CA LYS A 200 33.82 12.22 31.78
C LYS A 200 32.53 12.25 30.94
N LEU A 201 32.54 12.87 29.76
CA LEU A 201 31.37 12.82 28.86
C LEU A 201 31.00 11.39 28.48
N THR A 202 32.00 10.51 28.37
CA THR A 202 31.75 9.07 28.10
C THR A 202 31.84 8.22 29.36
N GLY A 203 32.71 8.57 30.32
CA GLY A 203 32.82 7.83 31.58
C GLY A 203 31.62 7.97 32.53
N ILE A 204 30.85 9.05 32.42
CA ILE A 204 29.64 9.32 33.22
C ILE A 204 28.47 9.56 32.27
N GLY A 205 28.59 10.57 31.40
CA GLY A 205 27.47 11.03 30.57
C GLY A 205 26.93 10.02 29.55
N SER A 206 27.61 8.89 29.32
CA SER A 206 27.11 7.82 28.43
C SER A 206 26.33 6.72 29.14
N LEU A 207 26.29 6.73 30.47
CA LEU A 207 25.70 5.68 31.30
C LEU A 207 24.43 6.20 31.96
N ARG A 208 23.36 5.42 31.90
CA ARG A 208 22.12 5.65 32.67
C ARG A 208 21.77 4.38 33.43
N ASN A 209 21.24 4.53 34.64
CA ASN A 209 21.03 3.42 35.57
C ASN A 209 19.81 2.55 35.23
N SER A 210 18.96 3.00 34.32
CA SER A 210 17.73 2.33 33.92
C SER A 210 17.36 2.74 32.49
N THR A 211 16.50 1.98 31.83
CA THR A 211 15.78 2.41 30.63
C THR A 211 14.31 2.04 30.79
N PRO A 212 13.35 2.93 30.50
CA PRO A 212 11.94 2.59 30.53
C PRO A 212 11.66 1.35 29.68
N PRO A 213 10.72 0.47 30.07
CA PRO A 213 10.31 -0.61 29.20
C PRO A 213 9.81 -0.03 27.89
N TYR A 214 10.00 -0.79 26.81
CA TYR A 214 9.60 -0.41 25.45
C TYR A 214 8.08 -0.58 25.25
N THR A 215 7.31 -0.03 26.19
CA THR A 215 5.84 -0.04 26.27
C THR A 215 5.34 1.40 26.45
N ASP A 216 4.03 1.60 26.37
CA ASP A 216 3.38 2.90 26.58
C ASP A 216 3.38 3.36 28.06
N HIS A 217 4.19 2.73 28.91
CA HIS A 217 4.44 3.07 30.31
C HIS A 217 5.88 3.59 30.50
N PRO A 218 6.17 4.85 30.11
CA PRO A 218 7.52 5.42 30.12
C PRO A 218 8.10 5.65 31.54
N ASP A 219 7.32 5.39 32.58
CA ASP A 219 7.66 5.62 33.99
C ASP A 219 8.11 4.35 34.73
N ASP A 220 8.03 3.18 34.09
CA ASP A 220 8.41 1.91 34.71
C ASP A 220 9.95 1.75 34.70
N GLU A 221 10.56 1.40 35.84
CA GLU A 221 12.00 1.14 35.94
C GLU A 221 12.30 -0.33 35.67
N ASN A 222 13.13 -0.65 34.68
CA ASN A 222 13.61 -2.03 34.48
C ASN A 222 14.87 -2.37 35.31
N SER A 223 15.49 -1.36 35.95
CA SER A 223 16.72 -1.46 36.75
C SER A 223 17.97 -1.98 36.01
N GLU A 224 17.99 -1.95 34.67
CA GLU A 224 19.15 -2.34 33.86
C GLU A 224 19.96 -1.11 33.42
N GLU A 225 21.24 -1.09 33.78
CA GLU A 225 22.18 -0.07 33.32
C GLU A 225 22.33 -0.13 31.79
N TYR A 226 22.20 1.02 31.13
CA TYR A 226 22.38 1.16 29.71
C TYR A 226 23.46 2.19 29.39
N GLY A 227 24.32 1.89 28.43
CA GLY A 227 25.29 2.86 27.98
C GLY A 227 26.09 2.47 26.75
N GLY A 228 27.13 3.26 26.49
CA GLY A 228 28.01 3.11 25.33
C GLY A 228 28.15 4.40 24.52
N TYR A 229 29.19 4.43 23.68
CA TYR A 229 29.56 5.58 22.87
C TYR A 229 30.38 5.12 21.65
N TYR A 230 30.49 5.99 20.65
CA TYR A 230 31.41 5.81 19.54
C TYR A 230 32.80 6.33 19.92
N SER A 231 33.79 5.44 19.90
CA SER A 231 35.20 5.88 19.95
C SER A 231 35.54 6.74 18.73
N GLN A 232 36.62 7.52 18.82
CA GLN A 232 37.07 8.30 17.67
C GLN A 232 37.46 7.40 16.49
N ASP A 233 37.93 6.18 16.75
CA ASP A 233 38.25 5.21 15.69
C ASP A 233 36.99 4.64 15.04
N ASN A 234 35.91 4.41 15.82
CA ASN A 234 34.60 4.08 15.25
C ASN A 234 34.11 5.17 14.30
N ILE A 235 34.23 6.45 14.69
CA ILE A 235 33.85 7.58 13.85
C ILE A 235 34.72 7.65 12.59
N LYS A 236 36.04 7.55 12.70
CA LYS A 236 36.93 7.54 11.53
C LYS A 236 36.58 6.42 10.55
N GLU A 237 36.28 5.22 11.07
CA GLU A 237 35.89 4.08 10.26
C GLU A 237 34.55 4.34 9.54
N LEU A 238 33.57 4.91 10.24
CA LEU A 238 32.28 5.29 9.66
C LEU A 238 32.44 6.37 8.58
N LEU A 239 33.24 7.41 8.84
CA LEU A 239 33.54 8.49 7.89
C LEU A 239 34.24 7.97 6.64
N SER A 240 35.23 7.09 6.80
CA SER A 240 35.90 6.44 5.68
C SER A 240 34.94 5.59 4.86
N HIS A 241 33.97 4.93 5.49
CA HIS A 241 32.95 4.16 4.79
C HIS A 241 31.96 5.05 4.05
N ALA A 242 31.48 6.13 4.68
CA ALA A 242 30.56 7.09 4.08
C ALA A 242 31.17 7.80 2.86
N ALA A 243 32.46 8.16 2.94
CA ALA A 243 33.20 8.77 1.84
C ALA A 243 33.23 7.89 0.57
N ARG A 244 33.16 6.56 0.73
CA ARG A 244 33.07 5.64 -0.42
C ARG A 244 31.82 5.88 -1.26
N PHE A 245 30.75 6.30 -0.61
CA PHE A 245 29.44 6.51 -1.19
C PHE A 245 29.09 7.98 -1.42
N HIS A 246 30.05 8.90 -1.29
CA HIS A 246 29.83 10.35 -1.35
C HIS A 246 28.80 10.85 -0.32
N ILE A 247 28.64 10.14 0.79
CA ILE A 247 27.74 10.53 1.88
C ILE A 247 28.52 11.38 2.89
N LYS A 248 28.00 12.57 3.19
CA LYS A 248 28.55 13.42 4.26
C LYS A 248 27.95 13.01 5.59
N VAL A 249 28.79 12.76 6.59
CA VAL A 249 28.34 12.56 7.96
C VAL A 249 28.48 13.86 8.74
N ILE A 250 27.37 14.40 9.23
CA ILE A 250 27.31 15.66 9.96
C ILE A 250 27.07 15.34 11.45
N PRO A 251 27.99 15.73 12.36
CA PRO A 251 27.77 15.55 13.79
C PRO A 251 26.70 16.52 14.29
N GLY A 252 25.80 16.02 15.14
CA GLY A 252 24.68 16.76 15.69
C GLY A 252 24.66 16.75 17.21
N PHE A 253 24.34 17.90 17.81
CA PHE A 253 24.25 18.08 19.25
C PHE A 253 22.99 18.86 19.63
N SER A 254 22.32 18.47 20.73
CA SER A 254 21.29 19.30 21.36
C SER A 254 21.97 20.26 22.34
N LEU A 255 21.91 21.57 22.08
CA LEU A 255 22.53 22.61 22.90
C LEU A 255 21.75 23.93 22.78
N PRO A 256 21.64 24.74 23.85
CA PRO A 256 22.13 24.51 25.22
C PRO A 256 21.18 23.66 26.10
N THR A 257 20.06 23.21 25.53
CA THR A 257 19.05 22.36 26.15
C THR A 257 19.33 20.89 25.84
N HIS A 258 18.59 19.97 26.48
CA HIS A 258 18.86 18.52 26.45
C HIS A 258 20.29 18.18 26.88
N ALA A 259 20.70 18.75 28.01
CA ALA A 259 22.08 18.79 28.47
C ALA A 259 22.34 17.96 29.73
N SER A 260 21.36 17.20 30.25
CA SER A 260 21.53 16.45 31.50
C SER A 260 22.76 15.55 31.49
N ALA A 261 23.00 14.81 30.41
CA ALA A 261 24.19 13.97 30.26
C ALA A 261 25.53 14.74 30.29
N ILE A 262 25.56 15.96 29.76
CA ILE A 262 26.74 16.84 29.82
C ILE A 262 26.94 17.34 31.24
N LEU A 263 25.85 17.75 31.90
CA LEU A 263 25.88 18.33 33.24
C LEU A 263 26.18 17.28 34.31
N ALA A 264 25.71 16.05 34.19
CA ALA A 264 26.10 14.94 35.07
C ALA A 264 27.62 14.67 34.99
N ALA A 265 28.21 14.78 33.80
CA ALA A 265 29.65 14.61 33.61
C ALA A 265 30.47 15.81 34.12
N TYR A 266 29.95 17.04 33.92
CA TYR A 266 30.61 18.30 34.27
C TYR A 266 29.59 19.29 34.88
N PRO A 267 29.21 19.13 36.16
CA PRO A 267 28.19 19.97 36.80
C PRO A 267 28.57 21.46 36.85
N GLU A 268 29.87 21.78 36.74
CA GLU A 268 30.35 23.16 36.65
C GLU A 268 29.84 23.98 35.46
N LEU A 269 29.31 23.31 34.42
CA LEU A 269 28.83 23.97 33.20
C LEU A 269 27.37 24.44 33.29
N GLY A 270 26.63 24.04 34.33
CA GLY A 270 25.22 24.36 34.50
C GLY A 270 24.96 25.42 35.58
N ASN A 271 23.70 25.50 36.00
CA ASN A 271 23.17 26.54 36.88
C ASN A 271 23.34 26.20 38.37
N LYS A 272 24.59 25.98 38.80
CA LYS A 272 25.00 25.58 40.17
C LYS A 272 24.53 26.49 41.31
N ASP A 273 24.04 27.66 40.99
CA ASP A 273 23.52 28.64 41.94
C ASP A 273 22.02 28.43 42.23
N LEU A 274 21.40 27.42 41.62
CA LEU A 274 20.07 26.93 41.97
C LEU A 274 20.13 26.06 43.24
N PRO A 275 19.07 26.07 44.07
CA PRO A 275 18.93 25.11 45.16
C PRO A 275 18.80 23.68 44.61
N ASP A 276 19.36 22.71 45.33
CA ASP A 276 19.26 21.28 45.00
C ASP A 276 19.79 20.91 43.59
N TYR A 277 20.77 21.66 43.09
CA TYR A 277 21.42 21.38 41.80
C TYR A 277 22.27 20.10 41.87
N ASP A 278 21.74 19.01 41.33
CA ASP A 278 22.39 17.69 41.24
C ASP A 278 21.99 17.01 39.92
N PRO A 279 22.60 17.38 38.77
CA PRO A 279 22.20 16.87 37.47
C PRO A 279 22.60 15.40 37.29
N GLU A 280 21.66 14.59 36.84
CA GLU A 280 21.87 13.16 36.55
C GLU A 280 21.60 12.85 35.07
N VAL A 281 22.18 11.76 34.57
CA VAL A 281 21.81 11.25 33.24
C VAL A 281 20.39 10.73 33.30
N GLN A 282 19.51 11.26 32.46
CA GLN A 282 18.09 10.92 32.51
C GLN A 282 17.86 9.51 31.96
N PHE A 283 16.96 8.76 32.58
CA PHE A 283 16.52 7.47 32.05
C PHE A 283 15.15 7.54 31.38
N THR A 284 14.26 8.43 31.80
CA THR A 284 12.94 8.60 31.20
C THR A 284 12.96 9.46 29.92
N TRP A 285 11.89 9.35 29.13
CA TRP A 285 11.69 10.16 27.92
C TRP A 285 10.93 11.43 28.26
N GLY A 286 11.38 12.58 27.76
CA GLY A 286 10.67 13.83 28.02
C GLY A 286 11.52 15.08 27.83
N THR A 287 11.03 16.17 28.41
CA THR A 287 11.72 17.46 28.47
C THR A 287 12.17 17.73 29.89
N PHE A 288 13.47 17.91 30.08
CA PHE A 288 14.09 18.16 31.38
C PHE A 288 14.49 19.63 31.53
N PRO A 289 14.50 20.16 32.77
CA PRO A 289 14.81 21.57 33.01
C PRO A 289 16.32 21.89 32.82
N ASP A 290 17.17 20.87 32.82
CA ASP A 290 18.63 20.95 32.76
C ASP A 290 19.13 21.71 31.52
N THR A 291 19.84 22.82 31.75
CA THR A 291 20.38 23.68 30.71
C THR A 291 21.81 24.10 31.00
N LEU A 292 22.63 24.23 29.94
CA LEU A 292 23.95 24.83 30.09
C LEU A 292 23.82 26.30 30.53
N ALA A 293 24.62 26.71 31.52
CA ALA A 293 24.64 28.09 31.98
C ALA A 293 25.33 28.99 30.93
N PRO A 294 24.83 30.20 30.64
CA PRO A 294 25.51 31.16 29.76
C PRO A 294 26.73 31.75 30.47
N SER A 295 27.86 31.06 30.39
CA SER A 295 29.06 31.41 31.17
C SER A 295 30.36 31.32 30.37
N PRO A 296 31.42 32.05 30.77
CA PRO A 296 32.74 31.91 30.17
C PRO A 296 33.27 30.47 30.18
N GLU A 297 33.03 29.73 31.27
CA GLU A 297 33.44 28.33 31.41
C GLU A 297 32.72 27.44 30.39
N THR A 298 31.41 27.62 30.24
CA THR A 298 30.59 26.90 29.25
C THR A 298 31.06 27.19 27.82
N PHE A 299 31.32 28.45 27.47
CA PHE A 299 31.79 28.79 26.13
C PHE A 299 33.22 28.30 25.86
N ALA A 300 34.09 28.27 26.87
CA ALA A 300 35.43 27.70 26.76
C ALA A 300 35.39 26.17 26.57
N PHE A 301 34.50 25.49 27.29
CA PHE A 301 34.21 24.07 27.11
C PHE A 301 33.75 23.79 25.67
N LEU A 302 32.72 24.51 25.19
CA LEU A 302 32.18 24.33 23.83
C LEU A 302 33.23 24.62 22.75
N SER A 303 34.08 25.63 22.94
CA SER A 303 35.20 25.93 22.04
C SER A 303 36.17 24.76 21.93
N THR A 304 36.61 24.22 23.07
CA THR A 304 37.54 23.09 23.11
C THR A 304 36.92 21.83 22.51
N LEU A 305 35.65 21.56 22.83
CA LEU A 305 34.89 20.42 22.32
C LEU A 305 34.74 20.51 20.79
N PHE A 306 34.30 21.67 20.26
CA PHE A 306 34.12 21.83 18.82
C PHE A 306 35.45 21.89 18.05
N ALA A 307 36.54 22.31 18.69
CA ALA A 307 37.88 22.13 18.12
C ALA A 307 38.18 20.65 17.88
N GLU A 308 37.94 19.78 18.88
CA GLU A 308 38.13 18.34 18.76
C GLU A 308 37.20 17.74 17.69
N VAL A 309 35.90 18.05 17.72
CA VAL A 309 34.93 17.59 16.71
C VAL A 309 35.35 18.02 15.30
N ALA A 310 35.86 19.24 15.12
CA ALA A 310 36.35 19.74 13.83
C ALA A 310 37.62 19.04 13.34
N THR A 311 38.40 18.40 14.23
CA THR A 311 39.53 17.54 13.80
C THR A 311 39.06 16.16 13.35
N LEU A 312 37.98 15.66 13.94
CA LEU A 312 37.45 14.32 13.67
C LEU A 312 36.56 14.27 12.43
N PHE A 313 35.66 15.26 12.27
CA PHE A 313 34.71 15.31 11.17
C PHE A 313 35.17 16.24 10.04
N SER A 314 35.18 15.71 8.81
CA SER A 314 35.51 16.47 7.60
C SER A 314 34.39 17.41 7.15
N ALA A 315 33.17 17.23 7.64
CA ALA A 315 32.04 18.11 7.36
C ALA A 315 32.33 19.54 7.81
N LYS A 316 31.96 20.51 6.96
CA LYS A 316 32.07 21.95 7.27
C LYS A 316 30.95 22.46 8.18
N GLU A 317 29.94 21.63 8.42
CA GLU A 317 28.77 21.94 9.21
C GLU A 317 28.74 21.07 10.47
N ILE A 318 28.24 21.63 11.57
CA ILE A 318 27.87 20.92 12.79
C ILE A 318 26.40 21.23 13.05
N ARG A 319 25.56 20.20 13.17
CA ARG A 319 24.14 20.34 13.48
C ARG A 319 23.99 20.72 14.95
N ILE A 320 23.26 21.79 15.22
CA ILE A 320 22.92 22.21 16.58
C ILE A 320 21.40 22.27 16.66
N HIS A 321 20.82 21.34 17.41
CA HIS A 321 19.40 21.34 17.73
C HIS A 321 19.20 22.11 19.04
N ALA A 322 18.29 23.07 19.05
CA ALA A 322 18.04 23.93 20.20
C ALA A 322 16.53 24.05 20.42
N PRO A 323 15.85 22.97 20.83
CA PRO A 323 14.42 23.02 21.07
C PRO A 323 14.12 23.94 22.25
N ASP A 324 12.93 24.55 22.22
CA ASP A 324 12.40 25.31 23.33
C ASP A 324 12.12 24.35 24.50
N VAL A 325 12.57 24.74 25.69
CA VAL A 325 12.24 24.07 26.95
C VAL A 325 11.57 25.09 27.87
N PRO A 326 10.95 24.70 28.99
CA PRO A 326 10.32 25.65 29.92
C PRO A 326 11.26 26.74 30.50
N TRP A 327 12.57 26.64 30.27
CA TRP A 327 13.65 27.54 30.73
C TRP A 327 13.63 27.83 32.24
N ILE A 328 13.08 26.92 33.04
CA ILE A 328 12.89 27.09 34.48
C ILE A 328 14.23 27.39 35.18
N GLU A 329 15.31 26.70 34.80
CA GLU A 329 16.62 26.94 35.38
C GLU A 329 17.16 28.36 35.10
N TRP A 330 17.13 28.81 33.84
CA TRP A 330 17.60 30.17 33.50
C TRP A 330 16.73 31.26 34.12
N GLN A 331 15.44 31.01 34.32
CA GLN A 331 14.54 31.94 35.02
C GLN A 331 14.93 32.09 36.49
N ASN A 332 15.32 30.99 37.14
CA ASN A 332 15.57 30.96 38.56
C ASN A 332 17.04 31.17 38.95
N SER A 333 18.00 30.98 38.03
CA SER A 333 19.44 31.11 38.29
C SER A 333 19.87 32.57 38.39
N PRO A 334 20.36 33.06 39.55
CA PRO A 334 20.97 34.38 39.67
C PRO A 334 22.03 34.69 38.60
N ARG A 335 22.82 33.69 38.20
CA ARG A 335 23.88 33.76 37.20
C ARG A 335 23.30 33.98 35.80
N ALA A 336 22.33 33.17 35.39
CA ALA A 336 21.67 33.34 34.11
C ALA A 336 20.95 34.69 34.02
N GLN A 337 20.25 35.10 35.10
CA GLN A 337 19.61 36.41 35.19
C GLN A 337 20.60 37.57 35.13
N SER A 338 21.78 37.42 35.74
CA SER A 338 22.84 38.42 35.67
C SER A 338 23.42 38.53 34.25
N TYR A 339 23.63 37.39 33.57
CA TYR A 339 24.09 37.38 32.17
C TYR A 339 23.07 38.04 31.23
N LEU A 340 21.78 37.74 31.41
CA LEU A 340 20.67 38.33 30.66
C LEU A 340 20.65 39.86 30.81
N LYS A 341 20.77 40.38 32.04
CA LYS A 341 20.86 41.83 32.31
C LYS A 341 22.11 42.46 31.69
N ALA A 342 23.28 41.83 31.87
CA ALA A 342 24.55 42.35 31.36
C ALA A 342 24.57 42.46 29.83
N ASN A 343 23.87 41.55 29.14
CA ASN A 343 23.78 41.52 27.67
C ASN A 343 22.52 42.21 27.13
N LYS A 344 21.72 42.86 27.98
CA LYS A 344 20.48 43.57 27.59
C LYS A 344 19.51 42.68 26.80
N LEU A 345 19.31 41.46 27.30
CA LEU A 345 18.36 40.49 26.74
C LEU A 345 17.10 40.52 27.60
N ASP A 346 15.92 40.40 26.98
CA ASP A 346 14.65 40.62 27.68
C ASP A 346 13.94 39.33 28.11
N SER A 347 14.42 38.16 27.69
CA SER A 347 13.81 36.86 27.99
C SER A 347 14.79 35.68 27.88
N PRO A 348 14.47 34.52 28.50
CA PRO A 348 15.21 33.27 28.28
C PRO A 348 15.28 32.81 26.81
N ALA A 349 14.22 33.03 26.03
CA ALA A 349 14.24 32.77 24.58
C ALA A 349 15.26 33.67 23.85
N ALA A 350 15.32 34.96 24.21
CA ALA A 350 16.34 35.88 23.69
C ALA A 350 17.76 35.45 24.11
N LEU A 351 17.90 34.90 25.33
CA LEU A 351 19.14 34.30 25.81
C LEU A 351 19.55 33.06 25.00
N GLN A 352 18.62 32.18 24.64
CA GLN A 352 18.91 31.04 23.75
C GLN A 352 19.42 31.50 22.39
N GLY A 353 18.77 32.50 21.76
CA GLY A 353 19.23 33.08 20.50
C GLY A 353 20.62 33.70 20.61
N HIS A 354 20.92 34.39 21.73
CA HIS A 354 22.26 34.91 22.01
C HIS A 354 23.29 33.79 22.21
N PHE A 355 22.92 32.71 22.91
CA PHE A 355 23.78 31.54 23.13
C PHE A 355 24.14 30.89 21.79
N LEU A 356 23.17 30.71 20.89
CA LEU A 356 23.41 30.19 19.53
C LEU A 356 24.33 31.11 18.73
N THR A 357 24.21 32.44 18.88
CA THR A 357 25.13 33.39 18.25
C THR A 357 26.57 33.22 18.76
N LYS A 358 26.76 32.90 20.05
CA LYS A 358 28.08 32.56 20.61
C LYS A 358 28.61 31.24 20.05
N ILE A 359 27.76 30.21 19.91
CA ILE A 359 28.14 28.96 19.23
C ILE A 359 28.56 29.24 17.78
N ASP A 360 27.81 30.05 17.03
CA ASP A 360 28.16 30.41 15.64
C ASP A 360 29.54 31.07 15.56
N ALA A 361 29.85 31.97 16.49
CA ALA A 361 31.16 32.60 16.60
C ALA A 361 32.28 31.58 16.92
N ILE A 362 32.04 30.67 17.86
CA ILE A 362 32.98 29.58 18.21
C ILE A 362 33.24 28.70 16.99
N LEU A 363 32.19 28.20 16.33
CA LEU A 363 32.31 27.34 15.14
C LEU A 363 33.09 28.02 14.02
N ALA A 364 32.88 29.34 13.82
CA ALA A 364 33.62 30.11 12.83
C ALA A 364 35.14 30.10 13.08
N THR A 365 35.59 30.13 14.34
CA THR A 365 37.03 30.03 14.67
C THR A 365 37.65 28.70 14.23
N HIS A 366 36.84 27.63 14.16
CA HIS A 366 37.23 26.31 13.67
C HIS A 366 36.88 26.07 12.20
N LYS A 367 36.56 27.15 11.46
CA LYS A 367 36.13 27.11 10.05
C LYS A 367 34.92 26.20 9.81
N ARG A 368 34.05 26.11 10.81
CA ARG A 368 32.77 25.39 10.78
C ARG A 368 31.61 26.36 10.77
N LYS A 369 30.43 25.86 10.41
CA LYS A 369 29.17 26.59 10.43
C LYS A 369 28.12 25.75 11.14
N ARG A 370 27.17 26.41 11.80
CA ARG A 370 26.01 25.73 12.37
C ARG A 370 25.06 25.32 11.26
N PHE A 371 24.58 24.08 11.31
CA PHE A 371 23.39 23.64 10.58
C PHE A 371 22.21 23.69 11.53
N ASP A 372 21.19 24.46 11.17
CA ASP A 372 19.95 24.59 11.93
C ASP A 372 18.90 23.62 11.37
N PRO A 373 18.44 22.61 12.14
CA PRO A 373 17.46 21.64 11.64
C PRO A 373 16.11 22.28 11.27
N ALA A 374 15.75 23.44 11.82
CA ALA A 374 14.52 24.14 11.46
C ALA A 374 14.57 24.77 10.05
N SER A 375 15.76 24.85 9.44
CA SER A 375 15.95 25.40 8.08
C SER A 375 15.60 24.43 6.96
N VAL A 376 15.33 23.15 7.28
CA VAL A 376 15.04 22.09 6.30
C VAL A 376 13.72 21.41 6.64
N PRO A 377 12.78 21.27 5.69
CA PRO A 377 11.56 20.51 5.93
C PRO A 377 11.90 19.05 6.25
N ALA A 378 11.35 18.55 7.35
CA ALA A 378 11.61 17.22 7.87
C ALA A 378 10.32 16.41 8.00
N ILE A 379 10.39 15.13 7.65
CA ILE A 379 9.36 14.14 7.95
C ILE A 379 9.86 13.22 9.07
N ASP A 380 9.01 12.99 10.07
CA ASP A 380 9.34 12.15 11.21
C ASP A 380 8.95 10.69 10.93
N LEU A 381 9.94 9.80 10.95
CA LEU A 381 9.80 8.36 10.76
C LEU A 381 9.87 7.58 12.08
N SER A 382 9.90 8.27 13.22
CA SER A 382 9.97 7.64 14.55
C SER A 382 8.69 6.90 14.92
N THR A 383 7.54 7.34 14.39
CA THR A 383 6.26 6.66 14.58
C THR A 383 6.06 5.55 13.56
N TYR A 384 5.21 4.58 13.87
CA TYR A 384 4.97 3.45 12.98
C TYR A 384 4.31 3.85 11.66
N GLN A 385 4.66 3.12 10.62
CA GLN A 385 3.77 2.95 9.46
C GLN A 385 2.63 1.98 9.78
N ARG A 386 2.97 0.88 10.44
CA ARG A 386 2.09 -0.13 11.03
C ARG A 386 2.89 -0.83 12.15
N PRO A 387 2.39 -0.95 13.37
CA PRO A 387 3.09 -1.70 14.40
C PRO A 387 3.18 -3.20 14.03
N PRO A 388 4.24 -3.93 14.42
CA PRO A 388 4.35 -5.37 14.18
C PRO A 388 3.22 -6.16 14.85
N GLU A 389 2.82 -7.29 14.29
CA GLU A 389 1.75 -8.15 14.86
C GLU A 389 2.04 -8.57 16.31
N LEU A 390 3.30 -8.89 16.63
CA LEU A 390 3.70 -9.26 17.99
C LEU A 390 3.48 -8.12 18.99
N GLU A 391 3.78 -6.89 18.59
CA GLU A 391 3.57 -5.72 19.44
C GLU A 391 2.10 -5.32 19.57
N LEU A 392 1.30 -5.57 18.52
CA LEU A 392 -0.15 -5.40 18.58
C LEU A 392 -0.82 -6.47 19.46
N ALA A 393 -0.25 -7.67 19.53
CA ALA A 393 -0.72 -8.73 20.42
C ALA A 393 -0.45 -8.39 21.90
N GLU A 394 0.68 -7.73 22.17
CA GLU A 394 1.00 -7.22 23.51
C GLU A 394 0.19 -5.98 23.89
N ASP A 395 0.01 -5.06 22.93
CA ASP A 395 -0.75 -3.83 23.11
C ASP A 395 -1.53 -3.46 21.84
N PRO A 396 -2.81 -3.84 21.77
CA PRO A 396 -3.69 -3.53 20.65
C PRO A 396 -3.92 -2.03 20.43
N THR A 397 -3.52 -1.16 21.36
CA THR A 397 -3.73 0.28 21.26
C THR A 397 -2.66 1.02 20.50
N ARG A 398 -1.49 0.41 20.26
CA ARG A 398 -0.36 1.06 19.60
C ARG A 398 -0.74 1.66 18.25
N GLU A 399 -1.64 1.00 17.51
CA GLU A 399 -2.15 1.49 16.23
C GLU A 399 -3.10 2.71 16.38
N ALA A 400 -3.79 2.81 17.52
CA ALA A 400 -4.76 3.84 17.83
C ALA A 400 -4.16 5.03 18.62
N ALA A 401 -3.03 4.81 19.31
CA ALA A 401 -2.39 5.76 20.21
C ALA A 401 -1.52 6.80 19.50
N THR A 402 -0.91 6.44 18.36
CA THR A 402 0.05 7.33 17.66
C THR A 402 -0.34 7.57 16.20
N PRO A 403 -0.27 8.81 15.69
CA PRO A 403 -0.46 9.09 14.27
C PRO A 403 0.56 8.33 13.41
N MET A 404 0.05 7.46 12.53
CA MET A 404 0.88 6.68 11.64
C MET A 404 1.38 7.49 10.44
N ILE A 405 2.65 7.28 10.11
CA ILE A 405 3.31 7.87 8.95
C ILE A 405 3.50 6.78 7.90
N SER A 406 2.54 6.67 7.00
CA SER A 406 2.54 5.69 5.92
C SER A 406 3.54 6.01 4.81
N ILE A 407 3.93 5.01 4.04
CA ILE A 407 4.78 5.16 2.86
C ILE A 407 4.18 6.16 1.86
N SER A 408 2.86 6.24 1.75
CA SER A 408 2.18 7.22 0.88
C SER A 408 2.35 8.65 1.36
N LYS A 409 2.26 8.91 2.67
CA LYS A 409 2.56 10.23 3.24
C LYS A 409 4.00 10.64 3.01
N VAL A 410 4.93 9.70 3.17
CA VAL A 410 6.36 9.94 2.93
C VAL A 410 6.62 10.25 1.47
N TYR A 411 6.01 9.49 0.56
CA TYR A 411 6.10 9.73 -0.89
C TYR A 411 5.54 11.11 -1.29
N GLN A 412 4.46 11.55 -0.65
CA GLN A 412 3.81 12.84 -0.90
C GLN A 412 4.45 14.02 -0.13
N PHE A 413 5.54 13.78 0.60
CA PHE A 413 6.15 14.82 1.41
C PHE A 413 6.62 16.00 0.56
N GLN A 414 6.53 17.21 1.13
CA GLN A 414 6.76 18.45 0.40
C GLN A 414 8.17 18.52 -0.20
N LYS A 415 8.23 18.64 -1.53
CA LYS A 415 9.50 18.75 -2.28
C LYS A 415 10.18 20.09 -2.01
N SER A 416 11.49 20.04 -1.78
CA SER A 416 12.35 21.19 -1.45
C SER A 416 13.79 20.94 -1.90
N PRO A 417 14.61 21.98 -2.18
CA PRO A 417 16.04 21.82 -2.51
C PRO A 417 16.86 21.10 -1.41
N ALA A 418 16.36 21.07 -0.18
CA ALA A 418 16.85 20.26 0.92
C ALA A 418 15.68 19.61 1.63
N MET A 419 15.81 18.31 1.95
CA MET A 419 14.76 17.53 2.61
C MET A 419 15.42 16.59 3.64
N GLN A 420 14.70 16.31 4.73
CA GLN A 420 15.17 15.43 5.79
C GLN A 420 14.12 14.36 6.15
N ALA A 421 14.58 13.13 6.32
CA ALA A 421 13.89 12.10 7.08
C ALA A 421 14.53 12.03 8.47
N THR A 422 13.71 12.08 9.51
CA THR A 422 14.13 12.11 10.92
C THR A 422 13.73 10.80 11.58
N LEU A 423 14.63 10.18 12.33
CA LEU A 423 14.30 9.07 13.22
C LEU A 423 14.88 9.36 14.61
N TRP A 424 13.99 9.68 15.53
CA TRP A 424 14.24 9.70 16.98
C TRP A 424 14.13 8.29 17.54
N SER A 425 14.94 7.99 18.55
CA SER A 425 15.07 6.63 19.08
C SER A 425 14.48 6.33 20.46
N PRO A 426 13.54 7.10 21.09
CA PRO A 426 12.97 6.69 22.39
C PRO A 426 12.40 5.26 22.40
N LEU A 427 11.75 4.84 21.30
CA LEU A 427 11.15 3.51 21.14
C LEU A 427 11.88 2.64 20.10
N VAL A 428 13.03 3.08 19.61
CA VAL A 428 13.84 2.36 18.61
C VAL A 428 15.13 1.90 19.27
N HIS A 429 15.08 0.74 19.91
CA HIS A 429 16.11 0.32 20.88
C HIS A 429 17.12 -0.70 20.33
N ASP A 430 16.85 -1.28 19.15
CA ASP A 430 17.73 -2.23 18.51
C ASP A 430 17.81 -2.03 16.97
N GLU A 431 18.64 -2.86 16.33
CA GLU A 431 18.87 -2.82 14.88
C GLU A 431 17.61 -3.18 14.08
N ASP A 432 16.87 -4.20 14.51
CA ASP A 432 15.70 -4.68 13.79
C ASP A 432 14.60 -3.63 13.81
N LYS A 433 14.43 -2.94 14.94
CA LYS A 433 13.50 -1.83 15.09
C LYS A 433 13.89 -0.62 14.24
N LEU A 434 15.18 -0.31 14.17
CA LEU A 434 15.71 0.74 13.30
C LEU A 434 15.37 0.45 11.82
N ILE A 435 15.61 -0.80 11.39
CA ILE A 435 15.30 -1.24 10.03
C ILE A 435 13.79 -1.22 9.78
N TYR A 436 12.99 -1.74 10.71
CA TYR A 436 11.53 -1.76 10.62
C TYR A 436 10.95 -0.34 10.47
N GLN A 437 11.46 0.64 11.21
CA GLN A 437 11.00 2.02 11.09
C GLN A 437 11.43 2.69 9.78
N LEU A 438 12.66 2.44 9.33
CA LEU A 438 13.17 3.08 8.11
C LEU A 438 12.61 2.46 6.84
N PHE A 439 12.49 1.13 6.77
CA PHE A 439 12.16 0.43 5.54
C PHE A 439 10.72 -0.08 5.56
N PRO A 440 9.93 0.13 4.48
CA PRO A 440 10.31 0.65 3.16
C PRO A 440 10.23 2.19 2.99
N ARG A 441 9.95 2.95 4.05
CA ARG A 441 9.71 4.41 3.98
C ARG A 441 10.90 5.22 3.46
N LEU A 442 12.13 4.77 3.69
CA LEU A 442 13.35 5.42 3.22
C LEU A 442 13.39 5.49 1.69
N ALA A 443 12.88 4.48 1.00
CA ALA A 443 12.76 4.47 -0.45
C ALA A 443 11.72 5.48 -0.96
N ALA A 444 10.60 5.63 -0.25
CA ALA A 444 9.61 6.66 -0.56
C ALA A 444 10.15 8.08 -0.32
N PHE A 445 10.93 8.27 0.75
CA PHE A 445 11.58 9.55 1.01
C PHE A 445 12.61 9.89 -0.08
N ALA A 446 13.42 8.91 -0.47
CA ALA A 446 14.37 9.06 -1.56
C ALA A 446 13.70 9.41 -2.89
N GLU A 447 12.58 8.76 -3.19
CA GLU A 447 11.77 9.05 -4.37
C GLU A 447 11.22 10.48 -4.34
N ALA A 448 10.64 10.92 -3.21
CA ALA A 448 10.15 12.28 -3.04
C ALA A 448 11.28 13.33 -3.20
N ALA A 449 12.47 13.03 -2.67
CA ALA A 449 13.63 13.91 -2.72
C ALA A 449 14.37 13.92 -4.07
N TRP A 450 14.11 12.95 -4.95
CA TRP A 450 14.79 12.80 -6.23
C TRP A 450 13.91 13.13 -7.42
N SER A 451 12.67 12.63 -7.45
CA SER A 451 11.84 12.54 -8.65
C SER A 451 11.00 13.80 -8.90
N ALA A 452 10.88 14.21 -10.17
CA ALA A 452 10.16 15.41 -10.58
C ALA A 452 8.62 15.29 -10.42
N PRO A 453 7.85 16.39 -10.38
CA PRO A 453 6.39 16.34 -10.20
C PRO A 453 5.62 15.53 -11.27
N SER A 454 6.17 15.37 -12.48
CA SER A 454 5.52 14.63 -13.58
C SER A 454 5.62 13.09 -13.44
N THR A 455 6.43 12.58 -12.51
CA THR A 455 6.54 11.15 -12.17
C THR A 455 5.72 10.76 -10.93
N ASP A 456 4.92 11.68 -10.37
CA ASP A 456 4.19 11.52 -9.11
C ASP A 456 2.86 10.74 -9.25
N LYS A 457 2.96 9.45 -9.62
CA LYS A 457 1.85 8.51 -9.46
C LYS A 457 2.24 7.45 -8.45
N PHE A 458 1.68 7.57 -7.25
CA PHE A 458 1.97 6.66 -6.15
C PHE A 458 1.74 5.19 -6.53
N GLU A 459 0.73 4.88 -7.35
CA GLU A 459 0.47 3.51 -7.84
C GLU A 459 1.61 2.96 -8.70
N GLN A 460 2.25 3.82 -9.49
CA GLN A 460 3.42 3.43 -10.27
C GLN A 460 4.60 3.17 -9.34
N PHE A 461 4.83 4.05 -8.36
CA PHE A 461 5.85 3.86 -7.33
C PHE A 461 5.64 2.52 -6.58
N GLN A 462 4.42 2.19 -6.18
CA GLN A 462 4.09 0.91 -5.54
C GLN A 462 4.49 -0.28 -6.41
N THR A 463 4.22 -0.21 -7.72
CA THR A 463 4.64 -1.25 -8.67
C THR A 463 6.16 -1.40 -8.71
N ARG A 464 6.91 -0.30 -8.66
CA ARG A 464 8.39 -0.32 -8.64
C ARG A 464 8.95 -0.82 -7.32
N MET A 465 8.21 -0.65 -6.22
CA MET A 465 8.63 -1.12 -4.90
C MET A 465 8.63 -2.64 -4.79
N LEU A 466 7.83 -3.37 -5.56
CA LEU A 466 7.78 -4.84 -5.49
C LEU A 466 9.15 -5.53 -5.62
N PRO A 467 9.97 -5.26 -6.67
CA PRO A 467 11.32 -5.83 -6.75
C PRO A 467 12.26 -5.31 -5.65
N ILE A 468 12.06 -4.08 -5.16
CA ILE A 468 12.86 -3.50 -4.07
C ILE A 468 12.58 -4.20 -2.74
N LEU A 469 11.33 -4.54 -2.44
CA LEU A 469 10.96 -5.32 -1.25
C LEU A 469 11.61 -6.71 -1.28
N ASN A 470 11.59 -7.37 -2.45
CA ASN A 470 12.30 -8.64 -2.63
C ASN A 470 13.81 -8.49 -2.41
N PHE A 471 14.39 -7.34 -2.81
CA PHE A 471 15.79 -7.06 -2.54
C PHE A 471 16.11 -6.93 -1.05
N TYR A 472 15.24 -6.25 -0.29
CA TYR A 472 15.37 -6.13 1.16
C TYR A 472 15.27 -7.50 1.84
N GLN A 473 14.30 -8.33 1.41
CA GLN A 473 14.12 -9.68 1.92
C GLN A 473 15.35 -10.56 1.64
N ASN A 474 15.90 -10.52 0.42
CA ASN A 474 17.14 -11.24 0.08
C ASN A 474 18.36 -10.74 0.86
N ALA A 475 18.32 -9.51 1.37
CA ALA A 475 19.33 -8.95 2.25
C ALA A 475 19.07 -9.22 3.74
N ASN A 476 18.04 -10.02 4.07
CA ASN A 476 17.58 -10.34 5.42
C ASN A 476 17.23 -9.09 6.25
N LEU A 477 16.58 -8.10 5.63
CA LEU A 477 16.01 -6.96 6.36
C LEU A 477 14.59 -7.28 6.81
N GLU A 478 14.31 -7.10 8.11
CA GLU A 478 12.96 -7.14 8.67
C GLU A 478 12.27 -5.79 8.43
N VAL A 479 11.64 -5.66 7.27
CA VAL A 479 10.98 -4.40 6.86
C VAL A 479 9.52 -4.38 7.28
N ALA A 480 8.99 -3.19 7.57
CA ALA A 480 7.59 -3.03 7.90
C ALA A 480 6.67 -3.35 6.71
N ASP A 481 5.51 -3.94 7.00
CA ASP A 481 4.46 -4.13 6.01
C ASP A 481 4.02 -2.80 5.42
N ILE A 482 3.77 -2.80 4.11
CA ILE A 482 3.22 -1.63 3.43
C ILE A 482 1.78 -1.41 3.90
N TYR A 483 1.59 -0.35 4.70
CA TYR A 483 0.27 0.17 5.01
C TYR A 483 -0.12 1.23 4.00
N LEU A 484 -1.18 0.96 3.25
CA LEU A 484 -1.83 1.93 2.38
C LEU A 484 -3.05 2.45 3.13
N PRO A 485 -3.13 3.78 3.39
CA PRO A 485 -4.33 4.31 4.00
C PRO A 485 -5.54 3.97 3.10
N PRO A 486 -6.63 3.46 3.68
CA PRO A 486 -7.81 3.10 2.92
C PRO A 486 -8.37 4.32 2.17
N LYS A 487 -9.04 4.07 1.05
CA LYS A 487 -9.64 5.15 0.25
C LYS A 487 -10.71 5.83 1.10
N ARG A 488 -10.74 7.15 1.08
CA ARG A 488 -11.80 7.93 1.73
C ARG A 488 -13.11 7.85 0.92
N ALA A 489 -13.72 6.67 0.92
CA ALA A 489 -14.98 6.39 0.25
C ALA A 489 -15.61 5.16 0.90
N ALA A 490 -16.86 5.30 1.35
CA ALA A 490 -17.62 4.15 1.82
C ALA A 490 -18.14 3.32 0.64
N LEU A 491 -18.45 2.06 0.91
CA LEU A 491 -18.91 1.06 -0.02
C LEU A 491 -20.16 1.55 -0.77
N GLN A 492 -20.16 1.33 -2.08
CA GLN A 492 -21.32 1.56 -2.97
C GLN A 492 -21.82 3.02 -3.01
N GLY A 493 -20.95 4.00 -2.72
CA GLY A 493 -21.31 5.42 -2.74
C GLY A 493 -22.13 5.84 -1.52
N THR A 494 -22.10 5.04 -0.44
CA THR A 494 -22.71 5.41 0.84
C THR A 494 -22.10 6.71 1.35
N LYS A 495 -22.93 7.63 1.78
CA LYS A 495 -22.46 8.87 2.39
C LYS A 495 -22.45 8.70 3.89
N VAL A 496 -21.29 8.89 4.51
CA VAL A 496 -21.13 8.81 5.96
C VAL A 496 -20.94 10.22 6.51
N THR A 497 -21.73 10.59 7.50
CA THR A 497 -21.67 11.90 8.16
C THR A 497 -21.57 11.75 9.66
N THR A 498 -20.77 12.61 10.28
CA THR A 498 -20.58 12.64 11.73
C THR A 498 -20.22 14.05 12.18
N ASP A 499 -20.54 14.35 13.43
CA ASP A 499 -20.10 15.55 14.17
C ASP A 499 -18.84 15.28 15.02
N MET A 500 -18.30 14.05 14.99
CA MET A 500 -17.07 13.67 15.67
C MET A 500 -15.84 13.99 14.81
N LYS A 501 -14.79 14.54 15.43
CA LYS A 501 -13.48 14.64 14.77
C LYS A 501 -12.85 13.25 14.66
N HIS A 502 -12.19 12.94 13.55
CA HIS A 502 -11.51 11.66 13.33
C HIS A 502 -10.02 11.73 13.71
N ASN A 503 -9.44 10.58 14.06
CA ASN A 503 -8.01 10.46 14.35
C ASN A 503 -7.19 10.23 13.08
N GLY A 504 -6.39 11.20 12.65
CA GLY A 504 -5.55 11.06 11.45
C GLY A 504 -6.36 10.66 10.22
N ASP A 505 -5.97 9.57 9.57
CA ASP A 505 -6.65 9.01 8.37
C ASP A 505 -7.76 8.00 8.71
N ARG A 506 -8.23 7.94 9.95
CA ARG A 506 -9.34 7.05 10.37
C ARG A 506 -10.71 7.68 10.10
N TRP A 507 -10.98 7.94 8.83
CA TRP A 507 -12.17 8.66 8.36
C TRP A 507 -13.48 7.93 8.69
N PRO A 508 -14.62 8.63 8.85
CA PRO A 508 -15.92 8.00 9.13
C PRO A 508 -16.36 7.02 8.05
N GLU A 509 -15.94 7.24 6.80
CA GLU A 509 -16.20 6.36 5.66
C GLU A 509 -15.63 4.94 5.85
N LEU A 510 -14.58 4.78 6.68
CA LEU A 510 -13.94 3.49 6.97
C LEU A 510 -14.76 2.59 7.90
N ALA A 511 -15.86 3.09 8.46
CA ALA A 511 -16.81 2.23 9.16
C ALA A 511 -17.64 1.36 8.19
N PHE A 512 -17.54 1.61 6.88
CA PHE A 512 -18.25 0.86 5.85
C PHE A 512 -17.56 1.01 4.48
N ASP A 513 -16.29 0.65 4.35
CA ASP A 513 -15.52 0.74 3.08
C ASP A 513 -15.31 -0.62 2.40
N GLY A 514 -15.69 -1.71 3.05
CA GLY A 514 -15.56 -3.08 2.58
C GLY A 514 -14.27 -3.80 2.99
N ASP A 515 -13.39 -3.12 3.73
CA ASP A 515 -12.16 -3.69 4.28
C ASP A 515 -12.37 -4.00 5.77
N LEU A 516 -12.24 -5.28 6.14
CA LEU A 516 -12.47 -5.75 7.50
C LEU A 516 -11.41 -5.26 8.50
N ASP A 517 -10.24 -4.86 7.99
CA ASP A 517 -9.14 -4.34 8.80
C ASP A 517 -9.19 -2.81 8.93
N SER A 518 -10.14 -2.15 8.25
CA SER A 518 -10.37 -0.71 8.35
C SER A 518 -11.36 -0.37 9.46
N TYR A 519 -11.20 0.84 10.02
CA TYR A 519 -12.09 1.33 11.05
C TYR A 519 -12.09 2.86 11.10
N PHE A 520 -13.25 3.43 11.46
CA PHE A 520 -13.35 4.81 11.90
C PHE A 520 -12.88 4.93 13.35
N GLN A 521 -12.12 5.98 13.66
CA GLN A 521 -11.72 6.29 15.04
C GLN A 521 -11.96 7.77 15.34
N SER A 522 -12.62 8.06 16.46
CA SER A 522 -12.73 9.45 16.93
C SER A 522 -11.38 9.95 17.46
N HIS A 523 -11.06 11.22 17.22
CA HIS A 523 -9.81 11.85 17.67
C HIS A 523 -9.65 11.83 19.21
N GLY A 524 -10.75 11.86 19.94
CA GLY A 524 -10.78 11.79 21.39
C GLY A 524 -12.13 11.29 21.87
N GLY A 525 -12.44 11.54 23.14
CA GLY A 525 -13.72 11.20 23.75
C GLY A 525 -14.95 11.73 23.00
N VAL A 526 -16.08 11.07 23.21
CA VAL A 526 -17.37 11.41 22.60
C VAL A 526 -18.33 12.03 23.61
N SER A 527 -19.21 12.90 23.14
CA SER A 527 -20.23 13.58 23.93
C SER A 527 -21.62 13.04 23.63
N LYS A 528 -22.54 13.19 24.60
CA LYS A 528 -23.96 12.88 24.38
C LYS A 528 -24.48 13.67 23.17
N GLY A 529 -25.10 12.95 22.24
CA GLY A 529 -25.64 13.53 21.01
C GLY A 529 -24.76 13.33 19.78
N ASN A 530 -23.46 13.03 19.95
CA ASN A 530 -22.60 12.68 18.82
C ASN A 530 -23.17 11.51 18.04
N HIS A 531 -22.97 11.52 16.72
CA HIS A 531 -23.56 10.52 15.85
C HIS A 531 -22.68 10.15 14.67
N LEU A 532 -22.91 8.95 14.13
CA LEU A 532 -22.37 8.48 12.86
C LEU A 532 -23.55 7.99 12.02
N THR A 533 -23.82 8.67 10.91
CA THR A 533 -24.99 8.43 10.06
C THR A 533 -24.55 7.96 8.68
N PHE A 534 -25.11 6.84 8.24
CA PHE A 534 -24.94 6.27 6.91
C PHE A 534 -26.20 6.58 6.11
N GLU A 535 -26.02 7.25 4.98
CA GLU A 535 -27.03 7.50 3.97
C GLU A 535 -26.70 6.59 2.78
N PHE A 536 -27.47 5.52 2.64
CA PHE A 536 -27.34 4.59 1.53
C PHE A 536 -27.98 5.22 0.28
N PRO A 537 -27.33 5.17 -0.89
CA PRO A 537 -27.89 5.76 -2.11
C PRO A 537 -29.18 5.05 -2.59
N PHE A 538 -29.45 3.85 -2.05
CA PHE A 538 -30.63 3.03 -2.34
C PHE A 538 -31.12 2.35 -1.05
N PRO A 539 -32.39 1.89 -1.01
CA PRO A 539 -32.90 1.14 0.12
C PRO A 539 -32.06 -0.11 0.44
N VAL A 540 -31.84 -0.36 1.72
CA VAL A 540 -31.12 -1.53 2.25
C VAL A 540 -32.05 -2.29 3.17
N GLU A 541 -32.06 -3.61 3.02
CA GLU A 541 -32.90 -4.53 3.80
C GLU A 541 -32.04 -5.61 4.45
N GLY A 542 -32.58 -6.19 5.52
CA GLY A 542 -31.95 -7.28 6.25
C GLY A 542 -31.29 -6.85 7.55
N LYS A 543 -30.62 -7.81 8.19
CA LYS A 543 -29.96 -7.61 9.47
C LYS A 543 -28.63 -6.89 9.25
N ILE A 544 -28.45 -5.77 9.94
CA ILE A 544 -27.21 -5.05 10.06
C ILE A 544 -26.62 -5.29 11.44
N THR A 545 -25.32 -5.54 11.50
CA THR A 545 -24.55 -5.55 12.74
C THR A 545 -23.55 -4.41 12.74
N PHE A 546 -23.55 -3.66 13.83
CA PHE A 546 -22.80 -2.44 14.04
C PHE A 546 -21.80 -2.66 15.19
N PRO A 547 -20.55 -3.06 14.88
CA PRO A 547 -19.53 -3.25 15.90
C PRO A 547 -18.86 -1.93 16.27
N THR A 548 -18.68 -1.70 17.57
CA THR A 548 -17.81 -0.65 18.10
C THR A 548 -16.75 -1.26 19.00
N GLY A 549 -15.50 -0.83 18.83
CA GLY A 549 -14.34 -1.35 19.56
C GLY A 549 -13.66 -2.59 18.95
N GLY A 550 -12.50 -2.96 19.51
CA GLY A 550 -11.77 -4.22 19.28
C GLY A 550 -11.80 -5.11 20.53
N GLU A 551 -10.89 -6.08 20.65
CA GLU A 551 -10.94 -7.12 21.72
C GLU A 551 -11.07 -6.53 23.13
N GLU A 552 -10.54 -5.33 23.43
CA GLU A 552 -10.78 -4.65 24.72
C GLU A 552 -10.93 -3.10 24.68
N GLN A 553 -10.81 -2.44 23.51
CA GLN A 553 -10.66 -0.98 23.43
C GLN A 553 -11.57 -0.31 22.39
N GLY A 554 -11.88 0.98 22.57
CA GLY A 554 -12.73 1.75 21.64
C GLY A 554 -14.23 1.46 21.69
N VAL A 555 -14.65 0.57 22.58
CA VAL A 555 -16.05 0.16 22.77
C VAL A 555 -16.90 1.36 23.17
N LEU A 556 -18.01 1.60 22.43
CA LEU A 556 -19.00 2.58 22.84
C LEU A 556 -19.93 1.96 23.89
N LYS A 557 -19.81 2.43 25.14
CA LYS A 557 -20.60 1.90 26.26
C LYS A 557 -22.07 2.33 26.22
N ASN A 558 -22.33 3.56 25.79
CA ASN A 558 -23.66 4.18 25.85
C ASN A 558 -24.03 4.73 24.47
N GLY A 559 -24.73 3.90 23.69
CA GLY A 559 -25.21 4.28 22.37
C GLY A 559 -26.48 3.55 21.97
N ILE A 560 -27.13 4.08 20.94
CA ILE A 560 -28.27 3.48 20.29
C ILE A 560 -28.06 3.45 18.78
N LEU A 561 -28.67 2.45 18.13
CA LEU A 561 -28.73 2.29 16.69
C LEU A 561 -30.19 2.45 16.23
N GLU A 562 -30.40 3.28 15.21
CA GLU A 562 -31.72 3.60 14.68
C GLU A 562 -31.68 3.68 13.14
N SER A 563 -32.79 3.36 12.50
CA SER A 563 -32.93 3.38 11.03
C SER A 563 -34.00 4.37 10.58
N SER A 564 -33.93 4.80 9.33
CA SER A 564 -34.93 5.70 8.75
C SER A 564 -35.06 5.52 7.23
N ILE A 565 -36.25 5.80 6.70
CA ILE A 565 -36.53 5.83 5.27
C ILE A 565 -36.21 7.22 4.69
N ASP A 566 -36.44 8.29 5.46
CA ASP A 566 -36.39 9.69 5.01
C ASP A 566 -35.30 10.54 5.70
N GLY A 567 -34.61 9.98 6.70
CA GLY A 567 -33.60 10.67 7.51
C GLY A 567 -34.19 11.61 8.58
N ILE A 568 -35.52 11.73 8.64
CA ILE A 568 -36.25 12.64 9.54
C ILE A 568 -36.93 11.84 10.64
N LYS A 569 -37.68 10.79 10.29
CA LYS A 569 -38.38 9.91 11.21
C LYS A 569 -37.58 8.64 11.45
N TRP A 570 -37.20 8.41 12.69
CA TRP A 570 -36.34 7.32 13.08
C TRP A 570 -37.12 6.19 13.74
N SER A 571 -36.69 4.95 13.51
CA SER A 571 -37.26 3.75 14.11
C SER A 571 -37.09 3.73 15.62
N ALA A 572 -37.76 2.78 16.29
CA ALA A 572 -37.45 2.46 17.68
C ALA A 572 -35.94 2.09 17.78
N PRO A 573 -35.19 2.68 18.72
CA PRO A 573 -33.76 2.46 18.81
C PRO A 573 -33.42 1.09 19.42
N VAL A 574 -32.31 0.51 18.96
CA VAL A 574 -31.69 -0.67 19.56
C VAL A 574 -30.46 -0.24 20.35
N THR A 575 -30.39 -0.60 21.62
CA THR A 575 -29.23 -0.28 22.48
C THR A 575 -28.04 -1.19 22.15
N LEU A 576 -26.83 -0.65 22.26
CA LEU A 576 -25.61 -1.43 22.14
C LEU A 576 -25.45 -2.36 23.35
N ALA A 577 -25.09 -3.63 23.10
CA ALA A 577 -24.68 -4.59 24.11
C ALA A 577 -23.22 -4.96 23.87
N ASN A 578 -22.34 -4.71 24.84
CA ASN A 578 -20.89 -4.94 24.73
C ASN A 578 -20.26 -4.32 23.46
N GLY A 579 -20.65 -3.09 23.13
CA GLY A 579 -20.13 -2.40 21.94
C GLY A 579 -20.79 -2.81 20.62
N VAL A 580 -21.69 -3.78 20.60
CA VAL A 580 -22.33 -4.24 19.35
C VAL A 580 -23.83 -3.98 19.40
N ALA A 581 -24.39 -3.45 18.31
CA ALA A 581 -25.83 -3.40 18.09
C ALA A 581 -26.19 -4.16 16.81
N ALA A 582 -27.35 -4.81 16.79
CA ALA A 582 -27.90 -5.40 15.58
C ALA A 582 -29.34 -4.93 15.36
N ILE A 583 -29.64 -4.47 14.15
CA ILE A 583 -30.97 -3.98 13.77
C ILE A 583 -31.41 -4.67 12.48
N ILE A 584 -32.69 -5.03 12.39
CA ILE A 584 -33.32 -5.45 11.13
C ILE A 584 -33.88 -4.20 10.49
N LEU A 585 -33.39 -3.85 9.30
CA LEU A 585 -33.87 -2.68 8.59
C LEU A 585 -35.29 -2.92 8.05
N PRO A 586 -36.25 -2.02 8.32
CA PRO A 586 -37.54 -2.01 7.62
C PRO A 586 -37.37 -1.87 6.10
N GLU A 587 -38.32 -2.41 5.35
CA GLU A 587 -38.41 -2.23 3.89
C GLU A 587 -38.32 -0.73 3.52
N GLY A 588 -37.53 -0.41 2.50
CA GLY A 588 -37.34 0.98 2.07
C GLY A 588 -36.32 1.80 2.88
N SER A 589 -35.69 1.26 3.93
CA SER A 589 -34.73 2.00 4.77
C SER A 589 -33.53 2.51 3.98
N LYS A 590 -33.22 3.80 4.10
CA LYS A 590 -32.07 4.45 3.44
C LYS A 590 -31.05 5.01 4.41
N PHE A 591 -31.39 5.12 5.68
CA PHE A 591 -30.55 5.72 6.70
C PHE A 591 -30.35 4.79 7.86
N LEU A 592 -29.13 4.79 8.38
CA LEU A 592 -28.75 4.13 9.61
C LEU A 592 -27.94 5.12 10.45
N ARG A 593 -28.23 5.24 11.74
CA ARG A 593 -27.51 6.16 12.62
C ARG A 593 -27.13 5.48 13.93
N LEU A 594 -25.85 5.51 14.24
CA LEU A 594 -25.34 5.32 15.60
C LEU A 594 -25.40 6.67 16.32
N LYS A 595 -25.98 6.70 17.52
CA LYS A 595 -26.06 7.92 18.35
C LYS A 595 -25.55 7.65 19.77
N VAL A 596 -24.65 8.49 20.24
CA VAL A 596 -24.08 8.46 21.59
C VAL A 596 -25.10 9.00 22.60
N THR A 597 -25.42 8.21 23.64
CA THR A 597 -26.44 8.56 24.64
C THR A 597 -25.87 9.12 25.93
N ALA A 598 -24.58 8.90 26.21
CA ALA A 598 -23.84 9.51 27.32
C ALA A 598 -22.37 9.77 26.93
N ALA A 599 -21.74 10.78 27.56
CA ALA A 599 -20.35 11.12 27.27
C ALA A 599 -19.38 10.01 27.70
N GLN A 600 -18.26 9.90 26.98
CA GLN A 600 -17.18 8.95 27.23
C GLN A 600 -15.84 9.63 26.93
N ALA A 601 -14.90 9.62 27.89
CA ALA A 601 -13.62 10.33 27.76
C ALA A 601 -12.65 9.67 26.75
N LYS A 602 -12.73 8.34 26.60
CA LYS A 602 -11.91 7.58 25.65
C LYS A 602 -12.49 7.64 24.24
N PRO A 603 -11.63 7.61 23.19
CA PRO A 603 -12.09 7.55 21.81
C PRO A 603 -12.90 6.28 21.54
N ILE A 604 -13.72 6.34 20.48
CA ILE A 604 -14.47 5.18 19.98
C ILE A 604 -13.86 4.69 18.67
N LEU A 605 -13.98 3.39 18.46
CA LEU A 605 -13.65 2.74 17.20
C LEU A 605 -14.93 2.16 16.62
N VAL A 606 -15.13 2.30 15.32
CA VAL A 606 -16.23 1.66 14.59
C VAL A 606 -15.62 0.86 13.45
N ASN A 607 -15.66 -0.46 13.58
CA ASN A 607 -15.15 -1.38 12.56
C ASN A 607 -16.19 -1.54 11.44
N GLU A 608 -15.79 -2.24 10.38
CA GLU A 608 -16.62 -2.50 9.22
C GLU A 608 -18.02 -3.02 9.58
N LEU A 609 -19.03 -2.27 9.12
CA LEU A 609 -20.43 -2.62 9.27
C LEU A 609 -20.77 -3.88 8.47
N SER A 610 -21.42 -4.84 9.12
CA SER A 610 -21.78 -6.12 8.48
C SER A 610 -23.23 -6.15 8.03
N LEU A 611 -23.42 -6.47 6.74
CA LEU A 611 -24.71 -6.75 6.13
C LEU A 611 -24.88 -8.26 5.99
N ALA A 612 -25.96 -8.82 6.53
CA ALA A 612 -26.24 -10.26 6.43
C ALA A 612 -26.34 -10.76 4.98
N GLU A 613 -26.75 -9.90 4.04
CA GLU A 613 -26.66 -10.17 2.60
C GLU A 613 -25.79 -9.12 1.91
N LYS A 614 -24.76 -9.57 1.17
CA LYS A 614 -23.95 -8.68 0.35
C LYS A 614 -24.84 -8.00 -0.70
N LEU A 615 -24.84 -6.67 -0.65
CA LEU A 615 -25.54 -5.83 -1.61
C LEU A 615 -24.96 -6.01 -3.02
N LEU A 616 -25.82 -6.28 -4.01
CA LEU A 616 -25.40 -6.39 -5.42
C LEU A 616 -24.99 -5.01 -5.95
N PRO A 617 -23.73 -4.80 -6.40
CA PRO A 617 -23.29 -3.48 -6.88
C PRO A 617 -24.06 -3.05 -8.14
N PRO A 618 -24.21 -1.73 -8.39
CA PRO A 618 -24.94 -1.20 -9.56
C PRO A 618 -24.29 -1.53 -10.91
N VAL A 619 -23.00 -1.88 -10.90
CA VAL A 619 -22.29 -2.44 -12.04
C VAL A 619 -21.83 -3.84 -11.66
N VAL A 620 -22.41 -4.83 -12.32
CA VAL A 620 -22.15 -6.25 -12.08
C VAL A 620 -21.37 -6.81 -13.26
N HIS A 621 -20.27 -7.47 -12.95
CA HIS A 621 -19.54 -8.34 -13.86
C HIS A 621 -19.16 -9.59 -13.06
N ASP A 622 -19.85 -10.70 -13.32
CA ASP A 622 -19.64 -11.96 -12.60
C ASP A 622 -19.31 -13.07 -13.59
N VAL A 623 -18.26 -13.82 -13.30
CA VAL A 623 -17.75 -14.90 -14.14
C VAL A 623 -17.67 -16.17 -13.31
N ARG A 624 -18.32 -17.23 -13.79
CA ARG A 624 -18.27 -18.55 -13.17
C ARG A 624 -17.88 -19.62 -14.17
N PHE A 625 -17.24 -20.67 -13.68
CA PHE A 625 -16.94 -21.86 -14.45
C PHE A 625 -17.86 -23.00 -14.03
N THR A 626 -18.36 -23.73 -15.02
CA THR A 626 -19.17 -24.94 -14.83
C THR A 626 -18.49 -26.09 -15.55
N GLU A 627 -18.39 -27.23 -14.86
CA GLU A 627 -17.96 -28.50 -15.44
C GLU A 627 -19.19 -29.38 -15.72
N PHE A 628 -19.17 -30.07 -16.86
CA PHE A 628 -20.20 -31.03 -17.25
C PHE A 628 -19.71 -32.47 -17.08
N SER A 629 -20.65 -33.40 -16.87
CA SER A 629 -20.33 -34.82 -16.68
C SER A 629 -19.89 -35.53 -17.96
N GLN A 630 -20.22 -34.99 -19.14
CA GLN A 630 -19.72 -35.51 -20.41
C GLN A 630 -18.23 -35.17 -20.58
N VAL A 631 -17.49 -36.12 -21.15
CA VAL A 631 -16.04 -36.00 -21.38
C VAL A 631 -15.71 -35.94 -22.87
N ASP A 632 -14.57 -35.34 -23.19
CA ASP A 632 -13.98 -35.36 -24.53
C ASP A 632 -13.34 -36.72 -24.86
N ASP A 633 -12.80 -36.86 -26.08
CA ASP A 633 -12.14 -38.09 -26.57
C ASP A 633 -10.91 -38.48 -25.73
N GLU A 634 -10.42 -37.58 -24.88
CA GLU A 634 -9.27 -37.75 -23.99
C GLU A 634 -9.69 -37.98 -22.52
N GLY A 635 -11.00 -38.11 -22.24
CA GLY A 635 -11.55 -38.39 -20.92
C GLY A 635 -11.62 -37.18 -19.98
N ARG A 636 -11.47 -35.95 -20.49
CA ARG A 636 -11.54 -34.72 -19.69
C ARG A 636 -12.96 -34.15 -19.72
N PRO A 637 -13.50 -33.66 -18.59
CA PRO A 637 -14.83 -33.07 -18.54
C PRO A 637 -14.88 -31.77 -19.33
N PHE A 638 -15.98 -31.53 -20.05
CA PHE A 638 -16.19 -30.26 -20.71
C PHE A 638 -16.39 -29.13 -19.70
N ARG A 639 -15.79 -27.97 -19.97
CA ARG A 639 -15.90 -26.76 -19.13
C ARG A 639 -16.50 -25.60 -19.92
N ALA A 640 -17.40 -24.85 -19.29
CA ALA A 640 -17.92 -23.59 -19.83
C ALA A 640 -17.69 -22.43 -18.86
N GLN A 641 -17.39 -21.26 -19.43
CA GLN A 641 -17.35 -19.99 -18.71
C GLN A 641 -18.67 -19.27 -18.91
N LEU A 642 -19.37 -18.95 -17.82
CA LEU A 642 -20.61 -18.16 -17.80
C LEU A 642 -20.30 -16.76 -17.30
N THR A 643 -20.60 -15.73 -18.09
CA THR A 643 -20.39 -14.32 -17.72
C THR A 643 -21.74 -13.59 -17.66
N PHE A 644 -22.04 -12.98 -16.51
CA PHE A 644 -23.21 -12.12 -16.32
C PHE A 644 -22.77 -10.66 -16.13
N GLU A 645 -23.24 -9.79 -17.02
CA GLU A 645 -23.00 -8.35 -16.94
C GLU A 645 -24.32 -7.58 -16.78
N ALA A 646 -24.37 -6.63 -15.85
CA ALA A 646 -25.49 -5.69 -15.75
C ALA A 646 -24.97 -4.32 -15.30
N ASN A 647 -25.45 -3.25 -15.94
CA ASN A 647 -25.22 -1.89 -15.47
C ASN A 647 -26.58 -1.22 -15.25
N PHE A 648 -26.86 -0.90 -14.00
CA PHE A 648 -28.08 -0.25 -13.53
C PHE A 648 -27.76 0.90 -12.56
N ALA A 649 -26.60 1.54 -12.72
CA ALA A 649 -26.20 2.67 -11.89
C ALA A 649 -27.21 3.82 -11.90
N ASP A 650 -27.83 4.08 -13.06
CA ASP A 650 -28.85 5.12 -13.22
C ASP A 650 -30.25 4.68 -12.75
N HIS A 651 -30.42 3.39 -12.41
CA HIS A 651 -31.69 2.78 -11.99
C HIS A 651 -31.50 1.84 -10.79
N PRO A 652 -31.00 2.34 -9.65
CA PRO A 652 -30.64 1.52 -8.50
C PRO A 652 -31.84 0.81 -7.86
N GLU A 653 -33.06 1.27 -8.10
CA GLU A 653 -34.31 0.63 -7.67
C GLU A 653 -34.53 -0.77 -8.29
N LEU A 654 -33.88 -1.09 -9.41
CA LEU A 654 -34.02 -2.37 -10.11
C LEU A 654 -33.12 -3.48 -9.55
N ARG A 655 -32.42 -3.21 -8.43
CA ARG A 655 -31.43 -4.11 -7.83
C ARG A 655 -31.99 -5.50 -7.52
N GLN A 656 -33.21 -5.57 -7.00
CA GLN A 656 -33.82 -6.84 -6.60
C GLN A 656 -34.13 -7.72 -7.81
N GLN A 657 -34.69 -7.15 -8.87
CA GLN A 657 -34.96 -7.83 -10.14
C GLN A 657 -33.65 -8.32 -10.77
N ILE A 658 -32.61 -7.48 -10.80
CA ILE A 658 -31.31 -7.85 -11.38
C ILE A 658 -30.60 -8.92 -10.53
N LYS A 659 -30.74 -8.88 -9.21
CA LYS A 659 -30.25 -9.93 -8.31
C LYS A 659 -30.93 -11.28 -8.59
N ALA A 660 -32.25 -11.29 -8.71
CA ALA A 660 -33.04 -12.48 -9.04
C ALA A 660 -32.62 -13.05 -10.41
N MET A 661 -32.56 -12.19 -11.44
CA MET A 661 -32.07 -12.56 -12.77
C MET A 661 -30.64 -13.14 -12.73
N ARG A 662 -29.70 -12.51 -12.00
CA ARG A 662 -28.33 -13.03 -11.86
C ARG A 662 -28.32 -14.42 -11.22
N GLN A 663 -29.05 -14.60 -10.12
CA GLN A 663 -29.12 -15.90 -9.44
C GLN A 663 -29.65 -16.97 -10.39
N ARG A 664 -30.71 -16.65 -11.13
CA ARG A 664 -31.32 -17.53 -12.13
C ARG A 664 -30.39 -17.87 -13.29
N PHE A 665 -29.63 -16.89 -13.80
CA PHE A 665 -28.68 -17.11 -14.89
C PHE A 665 -27.67 -18.21 -14.54
N PHE A 666 -27.08 -18.16 -13.34
CA PHE A 666 -26.07 -19.13 -12.93
C PHE A 666 -26.67 -20.47 -12.46
N SER A 667 -27.91 -20.50 -11.96
CA SER A 667 -28.54 -21.76 -11.54
C SER A 667 -29.09 -22.55 -12.73
N SER A 668 -29.80 -21.90 -13.65
CA SER A 668 -30.46 -22.56 -14.78
C SER A 668 -29.60 -22.62 -16.04
N GLY A 669 -28.63 -21.72 -16.20
CA GLY A 669 -27.76 -21.62 -17.38
C GLY A 669 -27.08 -22.93 -17.77
N PRO A 670 -26.34 -23.61 -16.86
CA PRO A 670 -25.72 -24.91 -17.12
C PRO A 670 -26.69 -25.94 -17.70
N ARG A 671 -27.86 -26.10 -17.08
CA ARG A 671 -28.85 -27.08 -17.51
C ARG A 671 -29.43 -26.74 -18.88
N ILE A 672 -29.70 -25.46 -19.14
CA ILE A 672 -30.19 -25.03 -20.45
C ILE A 672 -29.13 -25.33 -21.53
N MET A 673 -27.84 -25.12 -21.26
CA MET A 673 -26.76 -25.48 -22.19
C MET A 673 -26.72 -26.98 -22.48
N GLU A 674 -26.93 -27.80 -21.45
CA GLU A 674 -27.01 -29.25 -21.59
C GLU A 674 -28.15 -29.66 -22.53
N VAL A 675 -29.38 -29.20 -22.26
CA VAL A 675 -30.55 -29.53 -23.08
C VAL A 675 -30.46 -28.96 -24.49
N ALA A 676 -29.89 -27.75 -24.64
CA ALA A 676 -29.67 -27.12 -25.94
C ALA A 676 -28.55 -27.79 -26.76
N GLY A 677 -27.87 -28.81 -26.22
CA GLY A 677 -26.84 -29.57 -26.93
C GLY A 677 -25.56 -28.76 -27.18
N LEU A 678 -25.21 -27.84 -26.28
CA LEU A 678 -24.01 -26.98 -26.37
C LEU A 678 -22.75 -27.60 -25.76
N ILE A 679 -22.88 -28.77 -25.13
CA ILE A 679 -21.76 -29.46 -24.49
C ILE A 679 -20.80 -29.99 -25.55
N GLY A 680 -19.52 -29.61 -25.44
CA GLY A 680 -18.46 -29.97 -26.39
C GLY A 680 -18.01 -28.86 -27.34
N GLN A 681 -18.49 -27.63 -27.16
CA GLN A 681 -17.98 -26.45 -27.88
C GLN A 681 -17.01 -25.64 -27.00
N GLU A 682 -15.88 -25.21 -27.55
CA GLU A 682 -14.85 -24.40 -26.86
C GLU A 682 -15.27 -22.93 -26.70
N ASP A 683 -16.45 -22.65 -26.16
CA ASP A 683 -16.98 -21.28 -26.13
C ASP A 683 -17.34 -20.77 -24.74
N SER A 684 -16.90 -19.53 -24.45
CA SER A 684 -17.36 -18.75 -23.31
C SER A 684 -18.74 -18.18 -23.58
N VAL A 685 -19.70 -18.40 -22.68
CA VAL A 685 -21.02 -17.80 -22.76
C VAL A 685 -21.03 -16.47 -22.04
N LYS A 686 -21.46 -15.41 -22.75
CA LYS A 686 -21.60 -14.07 -22.20
C LYS A 686 -23.05 -13.62 -22.31
N PHE A 687 -23.61 -13.19 -21.18
CA PHE A 687 -24.94 -12.60 -21.11
C PHE A 687 -24.87 -11.23 -20.45
N LYS A 688 -25.44 -10.24 -21.11
CA LYS A 688 -25.38 -8.84 -20.71
C LYS A 688 -26.76 -8.22 -20.67
N ILE A 689 -27.12 -7.61 -19.55
CA ILE A 689 -28.31 -6.78 -19.42
C ILE A 689 -27.93 -5.32 -19.63
N ARG A 690 -28.64 -4.65 -20.53
CA ARG A 690 -28.56 -3.20 -20.76
C ARG A 690 -29.93 -2.59 -20.53
N LEU A 691 -30.01 -1.49 -19.79
CA LEU A 691 -31.26 -0.76 -19.63
C LEU A 691 -31.43 0.26 -20.78
N GLY A 692 -32.61 0.34 -21.41
CA GLY A 692 -32.90 1.26 -22.52
C GLY A 692 -34.28 1.10 -23.16
N GLU A 693 -34.70 2.08 -23.99
CA GLU A 693 -36.10 2.25 -24.43
C GLU A 693 -36.71 1.14 -25.31
N LYS A 694 -35.90 0.27 -25.94
CA LYS A 694 -36.40 -0.81 -26.80
C LYS A 694 -35.76 -2.14 -26.48
N THR A 695 -36.59 -3.15 -26.26
CA THR A 695 -36.15 -4.53 -26.11
C THR A 695 -35.57 -5.03 -27.42
N LYS A 696 -34.25 -5.25 -27.43
CA LYS A 696 -33.50 -5.80 -28.56
C LYS A 696 -32.61 -6.92 -28.08
N THR A 697 -32.55 -7.97 -28.87
CA THR A 697 -31.70 -9.13 -28.68
C THR A 697 -30.65 -9.18 -29.78
N ARG A 698 -29.37 -9.15 -29.40
CA ARG A 698 -28.23 -9.45 -30.27
C ARG A 698 -27.13 -10.08 -29.41
N GLU A 699 -26.56 -11.19 -29.85
CA GLU A 699 -25.28 -11.73 -29.32
C GLU A 699 -25.15 -11.70 -27.78
N GLY A 700 -26.12 -12.28 -27.06
CA GLY A 700 -26.07 -12.36 -25.60
C GLY A 700 -26.37 -11.06 -24.87
N VAL A 701 -26.82 -10.00 -25.56
CA VAL A 701 -27.24 -8.73 -24.95
C VAL A 701 -28.76 -8.63 -24.92
N LEU A 702 -29.31 -8.49 -23.72
CA LEU A 702 -30.71 -8.21 -23.43
C LEU A 702 -30.87 -6.73 -23.08
N THR A 703 -31.48 -5.95 -23.97
CA THR A 703 -31.88 -4.57 -23.66
C THR A 703 -33.29 -4.57 -23.06
N ILE A 704 -33.55 -3.93 -21.92
CA ILE A 704 -34.90 -3.86 -21.31
C ILE A 704 -35.21 -2.41 -20.91
N ASN A 705 -36.46 -1.98 -21.10
CA ASN A 705 -36.93 -0.69 -20.60
C ASN A 705 -36.97 -0.71 -19.05
N PRO A 706 -36.33 0.26 -18.35
CA PRO A 706 -36.38 0.35 -16.90
C PRO A 706 -37.79 0.26 -16.31
N ASP A 707 -38.77 0.92 -16.93
CA ASP A 707 -40.15 0.97 -16.46
C ASP A 707 -40.84 -0.39 -16.60
N GLU A 708 -40.50 -1.14 -17.65
CA GLU A 708 -41.00 -2.51 -17.86
C GLU A 708 -40.47 -3.42 -16.75
N LEU A 709 -39.16 -3.36 -16.47
CA LEU A 709 -38.54 -4.18 -15.42
C LEU A 709 -39.03 -3.79 -14.03
N ARG A 710 -39.30 -2.50 -13.78
CA ARG A 710 -39.80 -2.00 -12.49
C ARG A 710 -41.16 -2.59 -12.13
N ASN A 711 -41.99 -2.88 -13.14
CA ASN A 711 -43.34 -3.42 -12.94
C ASN A 711 -43.37 -4.95 -12.80
N LEU A 712 -42.22 -5.64 -12.89
CA LEU A 712 -42.14 -7.08 -12.75
C LEU A 712 -41.84 -7.51 -11.31
N SER A 713 -42.51 -8.57 -10.89
CA SER A 713 -42.10 -9.33 -9.70
C SER A 713 -40.75 -10.03 -9.96
N ALA A 714 -40.05 -10.44 -8.91
CA ALA A 714 -38.80 -11.20 -9.05
C ALA A 714 -38.96 -12.45 -9.94
N PRO A 715 -39.97 -13.32 -9.74
CA PRO A 715 -40.22 -14.46 -10.63
C PRO A 715 -40.48 -14.08 -12.10
N ASP A 716 -41.17 -12.97 -12.35
CA ASP A 716 -41.46 -12.53 -13.73
C ASP A 716 -40.22 -11.93 -14.41
N ALA A 717 -39.34 -11.24 -13.66
CA ALA A 717 -38.04 -10.80 -14.16
C ALA A 717 -37.13 -11.99 -14.49
N GLU A 718 -37.15 -13.04 -13.67
CA GLU A 718 -36.43 -14.28 -13.95
C GLU A 718 -36.99 -15.00 -15.20
N ASP A 719 -38.31 -15.06 -15.41
CA ASP A 719 -38.90 -15.63 -16.64
C ASP A 719 -38.51 -14.83 -17.90
N LEU A 720 -38.54 -13.50 -17.80
CA LEU A 720 -38.09 -12.61 -18.88
C LEU A 720 -36.63 -12.91 -19.26
N LEU A 721 -35.75 -13.11 -18.26
CA LEU A 721 -34.38 -13.52 -18.50
C LEU A 721 -34.32 -14.86 -19.24
N LEU A 722 -35.00 -15.89 -18.72
CA LEU A 722 -34.92 -17.25 -19.26
C LEU A 722 -35.38 -17.30 -20.71
N LYS A 723 -36.48 -16.63 -21.06
CA LYS A 723 -36.94 -16.54 -22.45
C LYS A 723 -35.82 -16.08 -23.39
N HIS A 724 -35.11 -15.04 -23.01
CA HIS A 724 -34.03 -14.47 -23.81
C HIS A 724 -32.77 -15.34 -23.82
N LEU A 725 -32.40 -15.87 -22.65
CA LEU A 725 -31.25 -16.76 -22.48
C LEU A 725 -31.41 -18.04 -23.30
N ILE A 726 -32.58 -18.67 -23.23
CA ILE A 726 -32.89 -19.89 -23.97
C ILE A 726 -32.88 -19.61 -25.48
N THR A 727 -33.52 -18.51 -25.92
CA THR A 727 -33.48 -18.08 -27.33
C THR A 727 -32.04 -17.90 -27.83
N HIS A 728 -31.18 -17.29 -27.00
CA HIS A 728 -29.76 -17.12 -27.32
C HIS A 728 -29.04 -18.46 -27.47
N PHE A 729 -29.31 -19.41 -26.58
CA PHE A 729 -28.67 -20.73 -26.63
C PHE A 729 -29.14 -21.59 -27.80
N GLN A 730 -30.37 -21.45 -28.26
CA GLN A 730 -30.93 -22.33 -29.28
C GLN A 730 -30.18 -22.26 -30.61
N ASN A 731 -29.90 -21.06 -31.13
CA ASN A 731 -29.25 -20.79 -32.43
C ASN A 731 -29.22 -21.99 -33.40
N PHE A 732 -30.41 -22.50 -33.75
CA PHE A 732 -30.56 -23.64 -34.64
C PHE A 732 -30.39 -23.21 -36.10
N SER A 733 -30.03 -24.14 -36.98
CA SER A 733 -30.00 -23.88 -38.42
C SER A 733 -31.39 -23.49 -38.95
N ASN A 734 -31.45 -22.84 -40.12
CA ASN A 734 -32.71 -22.51 -40.79
C ASN A 734 -33.58 -23.73 -41.12
N ASP A 735 -33.00 -24.94 -41.08
CA ASP A 735 -33.69 -26.21 -41.36
C ASP A 735 -34.41 -26.80 -40.13
N ALA A 736 -34.28 -26.17 -38.96
CA ALA A 736 -34.97 -26.61 -37.75
C ALA A 736 -36.48 -26.26 -37.82
N PRO A 737 -37.38 -27.21 -37.56
CA PRO A 737 -38.82 -26.93 -37.56
C PRO A 737 -39.21 -25.86 -36.53
N SER A 738 -40.08 -24.93 -36.92
CA SER A 738 -40.56 -23.84 -36.05
C SER A 738 -41.19 -24.37 -34.75
N TRP A 739 -41.95 -25.46 -34.83
CA TRP A 739 -42.58 -26.09 -33.67
C TRP A 739 -41.56 -26.55 -32.63
N PHE A 740 -40.40 -27.05 -33.07
CA PHE A 740 -39.35 -27.52 -32.19
C PHE A 740 -38.63 -26.34 -31.54
N ALA A 741 -38.26 -25.34 -32.35
CA ALA A 741 -37.59 -24.14 -31.88
C ALA A 741 -38.43 -23.38 -30.84
N THR A 742 -39.73 -23.18 -31.09
CA THR A 742 -40.62 -22.52 -30.13
C THR A 742 -40.95 -23.43 -28.94
N GLY A 743 -41.24 -24.71 -29.19
CA GLY A 743 -41.59 -25.68 -28.14
C GLY A 743 -40.49 -25.87 -27.10
N ILE A 744 -39.22 -25.89 -27.52
CA ILE A 744 -38.09 -26.05 -26.58
C ILE A 744 -37.87 -24.80 -25.71
N VAL A 745 -38.20 -23.59 -26.21
CA VAL A 745 -38.20 -22.37 -25.37
C VAL A 745 -39.19 -22.54 -24.23
N ASP A 746 -40.44 -22.83 -24.58
CA ASP A 746 -41.54 -22.84 -23.62
C ASP A 746 -41.46 -24.05 -22.67
N TYR A 747 -40.94 -25.19 -23.13
CA TYR A 747 -40.62 -26.35 -22.29
C TYR A 747 -39.64 -25.98 -21.16
N LEU A 748 -38.50 -25.36 -21.51
CA LEU A 748 -37.47 -25.00 -20.55
C LEU A 748 -37.95 -23.91 -19.59
N ARG A 749 -38.65 -22.89 -20.09
CA ARG A 749 -39.22 -21.82 -19.24
C ARG A 749 -40.15 -22.37 -18.16
N LYS A 750 -41.10 -23.23 -18.56
CA LYS A 750 -42.10 -23.80 -17.64
C LYS A 750 -41.45 -24.66 -16.55
N ARG A 751 -40.39 -25.39 -16.90
CA ARG A 751 -39.68 -26.28 -15.96
C ARG A 751 -38.82 -25.51 -14.95
N GLU A 752 -38.18 -24.43 -15.37
CA GLU A 752 -37.23 -23.70 -14.52
C GLU A 752 -37.90 -22.72 -13.54
N ILE A 753 -39.04 -22.13 -13.93
CA ILE A 753 -39.76 -21.14 -13.10
C ILE A 753 -41.28 -21.37 -13.19
N PRO A 754 -41.81 -22.38 -12.50
CA PRO A 754 -43.25 -22.70 -12.53
C PRO A 754 -44.12 -21.60 -11.90
N ASP A 755 -43.55 -20.75 -11.04
CA ASP A 755 -44.27 -19.73 -10.28
C ASP A 755 -44.45 -18.38 -11.02
N SER A 756 -43.85 -18.24 -12.20
CA SER A 756 -44.02 -17.02 -13.02
C SER A 756 -45.47 -16.84 -13.46
N THR A 757 -45.88 -15.60 -13.72
CA THR A 757 -47.23 -15.29 -14.21
C THR A 757 -47.49 -15.97 -15.56
N TRP A 758 -46.48 -16.03 -16.43
CA TRP A 758 -46.56 -16.75 -17.69
C TRP A 758 -46.80 -18.25 -17.49
N ALA A 759 -46.03 -18.91 -16.60
CA ALA A 759 -46.15 -20.35 -16.37
C ALA A 759 -47.49 -20.72 -15.71
N ARG A 760 -48.00 -19.88 -14.80
CA ARG A 760 -49.32 -20.06 -14.18
C ARG A 760 -50.46 -19.97 -15.19
N ASN A 761 -50.33 -19.10 -16.20
CA ASN A 761 -51.30 -18.95 -17.30
C ASN A 761 -51.08 -19.95 -18.45
N PHE A 762 -50.06 -20.81 -18.36
CA PHE A 762 -49.79 -21.81 -19.37
C PHE A 762 -50.91 -22.86 -19.39
N PRO A 763 -51.46 -23.24 -20.56
CA PRO A 763 -52.54 -24.20 -20.66
C PRO A 763 -52.23 -25.52 -19.93
N GLN A 764 -53.12 -25.95 -19.03
CA GLN A 764 -52.95 -27.20 -18.28
C GLN A 764 -53.19 -28.44 -19.14
N ASN A 765 -54.14 -28.36 -20.08
CA ASN A 765 -54.53 -29.44 -20.99
C ASN A 765 -54.38 -28.98 -22.46
N PRO A 766 -53.16 -29.02 -23.02
CA PRO A 766 -52.91 -28.64 -24.41
C PRO A 766 -53.48 -29.66 -25.39
N VAL A 767 -53.81 -29.21 -26.60
CA VAL A 767 -54.45 -30.03 -27.64
C VAL A 767 -53.43 -31.01 -28.24
N ARG A 768 -53.47 -32.28 -27.81
CA ARG A 768 -52.47 -33.29 -28.19
C ARG A 768 -52.35 -33.52 -29.71
N SER A 769 -53.45 -33.39 -30.46
CA SER A 769 -53.45 -33.52 -31.93
C SER A 769 -52.60 -32.45 -32.63
N GLU A 770 -52.23 -31.39 -31.91
CA GLU A 770 -51.45 -30.26 -32.43
C GLU A 770 -50.02 -30.23 -31.88
N ALA A 771 -49.48 -31.35 -31.38
CA ALA A 771 -48.14 -31.46 -30.79
C ALA A 771 -46.99 -30.79 -31.59
N LEU A 772 -47.13 -30.66 -32.91
CA LEU A 772 -46.12 -30.07 -33.81
C LEU A 772 -46.56 -28.70 -34.39
N SER A 773 -47.49 -27.98 -33.77
CA SER A 773 -47.99 -26.69 -34.25
C SER A 773 -47.25 -25.46 -33.68
N GLY A 774 -46.40 -25.65 -32.66
CA GLY A 774 -45.68 -24.59 -31.95
C GLY A 774 -46.25 -24.28 -30.56
N HIS A 775 -45.61 -23.38 -29.81
CA HIS A 775 -46.04 -22.92 -28.48
C HIS A 775 -46.33 -24.05 -27.46
N ALA A 776 -47.53 -24.05 -26.87
CA ALA A 776 -47.85 -24.79 -25.67
C ALA A 776 -48.02 -26.28 -25.94
N GLU A 777 -48.55 -26.60 -27.13
CA GLU A 777 -48.76 -27.93 -27.67
C GLU A 777 -47.42 -28.65 -27.82
N SER A 778 -46.44 -27.99 -28.45
CA SER A 778 -45.10 -28.53 -28.61
C SER A 778 -44.34 -28.65 -27.30
N ALA A 779 -44.42 -27.66 -26.41
CA ALA A 779 -43.78 -27.75 -25.10
C ALA A 779 -44.36 -28.89 -24.23
N ALA A 780 -45.66 -29.17 -24.36
CA ALA A 780 -46.30 -30.28 -23.66
C ALA A 780 -45.93 -31.65 -24.24
N PHE A 781 -45.84 -31.77 -25.57
CA PHE A 781 -45.28 -32.94 -26.21
C PHE A 781 -43.84 -33.20 -25.75
N LEU A 782 -42.98 -32.18 -25.73
CA LEU A 782 -41.59 -32.31 -25.25
C LEU A 782 -41.53 -32.69 -23.75
N SER A 783 -42.43 -32.13 -22.92
CA SER A 783 -42.55 -32.50 -21.51
C SER A 783 -42.94 -33.97 -21.34
N TRP A 784 -43.92 -34.42 -22.11
CA TRP A 784 -44.33 -35.82 -22.14
C TRP A 784 -43.18 -36.72 -22.60
N LEU A 785 -42.51 -36.37 -23.70
CA LEU A 785 -41.39 -37.12 -24.29
C LEU A 785 -40.27 -37.36 -23.27
N VAL A 786 -39.88 -36.32 -22.53
CA VAL A 786 -38.86 -36.43 -21.49
C VAL A 786 -39.34 -37.29 -20.31
N SER A 787 -40.62 -37.22 -19.94
CA SER A 787 -41.16 -38.01 -18.83
C SER A 787 -41.33 -39.49 -19.14
N GLN A 788 -41.65 -39.86 -20.38
CA GLN A 788 -41.84 -41.26 -20.80
C GLN A 788 -40.56 -41.93 -21.29
N HIS A 789 -39.58 -41.16 -21.74
CA HIS A 789 -38.31 -41.68 -22.26
C HIS A 789 -37.11 -41.13 -21.49
N THR A 790 -36.31 -40.26 -22.13
CA THR A 790 -35.11 -39.67 -21.54
C THR A 790 -34.85 -38.30 -22.14
N GLU A 791 -34.20 -37.44 -21.35
CA GLU A 791 -33.77 -36.11 -21.79
C GLU A 791 -32.69 -36.16 -22.90
N ILE A 792 -31.99 -37.29 -23.04
CA ILE A 792 -30.95 -37.56 -24.05
C ILE A 792 -31.51 -37.42 -25.48
N LEU A 793 -32.76 -37.83 -25.72
CA LEU A 793 -33.41 -37.68 -27.02
C LEU A 793 -33.50 -36.21 -27.43
N LEU A 794 -33.88 -35.35 -26.48
CA LEU A 794 -34.02 -33.92 -26.69
C LEU A 794 -32.67 -33.26 -26.92
N GLN A 795 -31.65 -33.66 -26.15
CA GLN A 795 -30.26 -33.21 -26.33
C GLN A 795 -29.71 -33.57 -27.72
N ASN A 796 -29.97 -34.79 -28.20
CA ASN A 796 -29.53 -35.25 -29.52
C ASN A 796 -30.26 -34.50 -30.65
N ALA A 797 -31.57 -34.28 -30.52
CA ALA A 797 -32.34 -33.48 -31.47
C ALA A 797 -31.80 -32.04 -31.56
N CYS A 798 -31.60 -31.38 -30.41
CA CYS A 798 -31.00 -30.05 -30.34
C CYS A 798 -29.62 -30.00 -31.01
N ARG A 799 -28.73 -30.95 -30.69
CA ARG A 799 -27.38 -31.02 -31.27
C ARG A 799 -27.42 -31.18 -32.79
N SER A 800 -28.38 -31.96 -33.30
CA SER A 800 -28.48 -32.21 -34.72
C SER A 800 -29.05 -31.04 -35.51
N PHE A 801 -30.15 -30.43 -35.03
CA PHE A 801 -30.71 -29.24 -35.65
C PHE A 801 -29.73 -28.06 -35.65
N ARG A 802 -28.87 -27.98 -34.64
CA ARG A 802 -27.75 -27.02 -34.62
C ARG A 802 -26.71 -27.30 -35.70
N LYS A 803 -26.43 -28.57 -36.01
CA LYS A 803 -25.49 -28.98 -37.07
C LYS A 803 -26.08 -28.91 -38.49
N GLY A 804 -27.34 -28.46 -38.65
CA GLY A 804 -28.03 -28.49 -39.95
C GLY A 804 -28.39 -29.90 -40.42
N ILE A 805 -28.42 -30.87 -39.51
CA ILE A 805 -28.71 -32.26 -39.84
C ILE A 805 -30.16 -32.54 -39.46
N ASN A 806 -31.02 -32.61 -40.48
CA ASN A 806 -32.42 -33.01 -40.33
C ASN A 806 -32.55 -34.52 -40.63
N ASN A 807 -32.23 -35.37 -39.65
CA ASN A 807 -32.28 -36.83 -39.81
C ASN A 807 -33.42 -37.45 -38.97
N PRO A 808 -34.44 -38.07 -39.59
CA PRO A 808 -35.54 -38.71 -38.87
C PRO A 808 -35.09 -39.78 -37.84
N LEU A 809 -33.89 -40.36 -38.02
CA LEU A 809 -33.33 -41.38 -37.13
C LEU A 809 -32.86 -40.84 -35.78
N ILE A 810 -32.72 -39.52 -35.59
CA ILE A 810 -32.27 -38.92 -34.31
C ILE A 810 -33.28 -39.15 -33.18
N TRP A 811 -34.56 -39.32 -33.55
CA TRP A 811 -35.64 -39.62 -32.63
C TRP A 811 -35.62 -41.09 -32.15
N ARG A 812 -34.88 -41.96 -32.87
CA ARG A 812 -34.58 -43.34 -32.47
C ARG A 812 -33.36 -43.33 -31.55
N GLY A 813 -33.56 -42.99 -30.28
CA GLY A 813 -32.53 -43.08 -29.25
C GLY A 813 -32.29 -44.52 -28.81
N SER A 814 -31.20 -44.74 -28.06
CA SER A 814 -30.78 -46.07 -27.56
C SER A 814 -31.83 -46.83 -26.73
N ALA A 815 -32.87 -46.15 -26.24
CA ALA A 815 -33.90 -46.73 -25.38
C ALA A 815 -35.32 -46.81 -25.99
N ASN A 816 -35.65 -46.07 -27.06
CA ASN A 816 -37.04 -45.98 -27.57
C ASN A 816 -37.25 -46.57 -28.98
N ASN A 817 -36.22 -46.69 -29.82
CA ASN A 817 -36.24 -47.17 -31.22
C ASN A 817 -37.41 -46.69 -32.11
N LYS A 818 -38.09 -45.59 -31.75
CA LYS A 818 -39.29 -45.05 -32.43
C LYS A 818 -38.94 -43.81 -33.26
N THR A 819 -39.62 -43.63 -34.38
CA THR A 819 -39.57 -42.41 -35.21
C THR A 819 -40.33 -41.24 -34.57
N LEU A 820 -40.12 -40.01 -35.04
CA LEU A 820 -40.89 -38.85 -34.57
C LEU A 820 -42.39 -39.05 -34.80
N GLU A 821 -42.79 -39.58 -35.96
CA GLU A 821 -44.20 -39.83 -36.28
C GLU A 821 -44.84 -40.85 -35.33
N GLU A 822 -44.11 -41.91 -34.95
CA GLU A 822 -44.58 -42.91 -33.98
C GLU A 822 -44.71 -42.34 -32.58
N LEU A 823 -43.77 -41.50 -32.15
CA LEU A 823 -43.82 -40.82 -30.85
C LEU A 823 -44.96 -39.81 -30.77
N VAL A 824 -45.24 -39.09 -31.87
CA VAL A 824 -46.36 -38.15 -31.93
C VAL A 824 -47.70 -38.89 -31.89
N ARG A 825 -47.83 -40.01 -32.60
CA ARG A 825 -49.03 -40.84 -32.54
C ARG A 825 -49.25 -41.39 -31.13
N GLU A 826 -48.20 -41.86 -30.46
CA GLU A 826 -48.27 -42.36 -29.08
C GLU A 826 -48.64 -41.27 -28.07
N TYR A 827 -48.23 -40.02 -28.29
CA TYR A 827 -48.67 -38.90 -27.45
C TYR A 827 -50.14 -38.53 -27.67
N GLN A 828 -50.63 -38.71 -28.90
CA GLN A 828 -52.01 -38.41 -29.29
C GLN A 828 -53.01 -39.45 -28.76
N GLU A 829 -52.58 -40.71 -28.68
CA GLU A 829 -53.27 -41.80 -27.98
C GLU A 829 -53.28 -41.61 -26.45
#